data_AF-A0A517QK75-F1
#
_entry.id   AF-A0A517QK75-F1
#
_cell.length_a   1.000
_cell.length_b   1.000
_cell.length_c   1.000
_cell.angle_alpha   90.00
_cell.angle_beta   90.00
_cell.angle_gamma   90.00
#
_symmetry.space_group_name_H-M   'P 1'
#
loop_
_entity.id
_entity.type
_entity.pdbx_description
1 polymer ?
#
loop_
_entity_poly.entity_id
_entity_poly.type
_entity_poly.pdbx_seq_one_letter_code
_entity_poly.pdbx_strand_id
1 'polypeptide(L)'
;MNIVLGLFALAVASVSDVDQTKIDDVKSGKITEARASWWGFDPVDSTKSLQSAIDSGAKRVIIEDMGQPWIVTPINAASDQELVFEKGAVLQAKRGEFKGSTDSLLNIVNKKNVTISGYGATLKMHRDDYAKAPYKKAEWRNTLLIRGSSNVKVSGLTMMESGGDGIYLGVGSGGKTNKDVHILDVVLDKHYRQGISVITAENLLIENTIMKNTAGTSPMAGIDFEPNHANESLVNCVMRNCVAEDNAGVGYAFYLPNMTAKSKPISIRLENCVARGSNRAPISFTNGEGGDQGPMTGTVDFIDCDFSGGKGAVTTLRSKPLEGAKIRFVNCKLKPGAGDAKTPVIQFMTRVGDQRDVGGIHFENCVIEDSIGRPVMSFHDGAGGLRLADITGDVTIRAGNKETQLQITPELLAKLHHGNTFKRFPRYDTEELDFVPVNSNKIDQTFRQTSFTQRKWGTYLIFAERDKEIKITLNHLKVGNYSGQPIQVNAITPSGKDLNVGKVPFLSTTSLSFVAPETGLYRIPIQSGPNKFQLSSTNCPTVMSGEKTRVWLISSVGDLYFYVPANTKDFGVKIFGEGMEGIGAAILNPQGKSVWEKATIAMPEQFVGVPESEQGEIWTLRLSRPATGSMEDYYIELQGIPPFLGTNREGLLKPVM
;
A
#
# COMPACT_ATOMS: atom_id res chain seq x y z
N MET A 1 73.25 -21.97 -9.16
CA MET A 1 72.31 -21.48 -8.13
C MET A 1 70.91 -21.89 -8.61
N ASN A 2 70.30 -22.85 -7.92
CA ASN A 2 69.15 -23.61 -8.42
C ASN A 2 67.90 -22.74 -8.57
N ILE A 3 67.32 -22.77 -9.77
CA ILE A 3 65.97 -22.27 -10.06
C ILE A 3 64.99 -23.36 -9.65
N VAL A 4 64.19 -23.11 -8.63
CA VAL A 4 63.02 -23.93 -8.30
C VAL A 4 61.82 -23.31 -8.99
N LEU A 5 61.40 -23.93 -10.10
CA LEU A 5 60.07 -23.69 -10.70
C LEU A 5 59.03 -24.32 -9.78
N GLY A 6 58.25 -23.50 -9.08
CA GLY A 6 57.01 -23.93 -8.43
C GLY A 6 55.92 -24.13 -9.47
N LEU A 7 55.59 -25.38 -9.80
CA LEU A 7 54.35 -25.71 -10.51
C LEU A 7 53.16 -25.35 -9.61
N PHE A 8 52.39 -24.34 -10.01
CA PHE A 8 51.01 -24.20 -9.57
C PHE A 8 50.18 -25.30 -10.24
N ALA A 9 49.80 -26.32 -9.47
CA ALA A 9 48.77 -27.26 -9.90
C ALA A 9 47.43 -26.51 -9.94
N LEU A 10 46.94 -26.21 -11.14
CA LEU A 10 45.52 -25.96 -11.34
C LEU A 10 44.78 -27.24 -10.98
N ALA A 11 44.01 -27.22 -9.89
CA ALA A 11 43.03 -28.26 -9.63
C ALA A 11 42.00 -28.19 -10.76
N VAL A 12 42.04 -29.15 -11.68
CA VAL A 12 40.99 -29.34 -12.68
C VAL A 12 39.72 -29.70 -11.91
N ALA A 13 38.70 -28.86 -12.00
CA ALA A 13 37.41 -29.10 -11.38
C ALA A 13 36.83 -30.43 -11.92
N SER A 14 36.71 -31.44 -11.07
CA SER A 14 36.20 -32.75 -11.45
C SER A 14 34.67 -32.72 -11.47
N VAL A 15 34.09 -32.96 -12.64
CA VAL A 15 32.68 -33.34 -12.80
C VAL A 15 32.50 -34.71 -12.14
N SER A 16 31.49 -34.88 -11.29
CA SER A 16 31.17 -36.22 -10.78
C SER A 16 30.38 -37.00 -11.84
N ASP A 17 30.77 -38.26 -12.09
CA ASP A 17 30.08 -39.13 -13.04
C ASP A 17 28.67 -39.50 -12.54
N VAL A 18 27.77 -39.74 -13.49
CA VAL A 18 26.38 -40.15 -13.23
C VAL A 18 26.32 -41.58 -12.70
N ASP A 19 25.63 -41.80 -11.59
CA ASP A 19 25.37 -43.14 -11.03
C ASP A 19 24.02 -43.68 -11.55
N GLN A 20 24.06 -44.27 -12.74
CA GLN A 20 22.86 -44.77 -13.42
C GLN A 20 22.14 -45.86 -12.61
N THR A 21 22.89 -46.72 -11.91
CA THR A 21 22.32 -47.80 -11.10
C THR A 21 21.50 -47.23 -9.94
N LYS A 22 22.01 -46.21 -9.24
CA LYS A 22 21.25 -45.56 -8.16
C LYS A 22 20.04 -44.79 -8.67
N ILE A 23 20.16 -44.13 -9.82
CA ILE A 23 19.02 -43.46 -10.46
C ILE A 23 17.89 -44.44 -10.78
N ASP A 24 18.22 -45.62 -11.34
CA ASP A 24 17.23 -46.64 -11.69
C ASP A 24 16.59 -47.26 -10.43
N ASP A 25 17.37 -47.45 -9.36
CA ASP A 25 16.87 -47.88 -8.06
C ASP A 25 15.88 -46.86 -7.45
N VAL A 26 16.10 -45.54 -7.61
CA VAL A 26 15.13 -44.50 -7.18
C VAL A 26 13.86 -44.56 -8.03
N LYS A 27 14.00 -44.58 -9.36
CA LYS A 27 12.87 -44.56 -10.30
C LYS A 27 11.97 -45.79 -10.18
N SER A 28 12.55 -46.94 -9.85
CA SER A 28 11.80 -48.18 -9.58
C SER A 28 11.15 -48.22 -8.19
N GLY A 29 11.46 -47.25 -7.32
CA GLY A 29 10.98 -47.19 -5.94
C GLY A 29 11.70 -48.13 -4.98
N LYS A 30 12.79 -48.77 -5.40
CA LYS A 30 13.62 -49.66 -4.56
C LYS A 30 14.32 -48.89 -3.44
N ILE A 31 14.69 -47.63 -3.70
CA ILE A 31 15.15 -46.68 -2.68
C ILE A 31 14.32 -45.38 -2.76
N THR A 32 14.12 -44.74 -1.61
CA THR A 32 13.28 -43.53 -1.50
C THR A 32 14.06 -42.27 -1.13
N GLU A 33 15.34 -42.44 -0.82
CA GLU A 33 16.30 -41.37 -0.58
C GLU A 33 17.28 -41.31 -1.76
N ALA A 34 17.55 -40.10 -2.23
CA ALA A 34 18.42 -39.82 -3.36
C ALA A 34 19.49 -38.79 -2.99
N ARG A 35 20.70 -38.96 -3.53
CA ARG A 35 21.74 -37.92 -3.50
C ARG A 35 21.74 -37.18 -4.82
N ALA A 36 21.79 -35.85 -4.79
CA ALA A 36 21.73 -35.04 -6.00
C ALA A 36 22.89 -35.33 -6.95
N SER A 37 24.08 -35.65 -6.42
CA SER A 37 25.27 -35.97 -7.21
C SER A 37 25.13 -37.22 -8.08
N TRP A 38 24.15 -38.09 -7.82
CA TRP A 38 23.89 -39.26 -8.69
C TRP A 38 23.50 -38.86 -10.11
N TRP A 39 22.88 -37.68 -10.29
CA TRP A 39 22.59 -37.09 -11.61
C TRP A 39 23.75 -36.26 -12.16
N GLY A 40 24.92 -36.32 -11.53
CA GLY A 40 26.11 -35.52 -11.84
C GLY A 40 26.19 -34.23 -11.03
N PHE A 41 27.38 -33.63 -11.04
CA PHE A 41 27.67 -32.33 -10.46
C PHE A 41 28.52 -31.52 -11.43
N ASP A 42 28.04 -30.34 -11.80
CA ASP A 42 28.76 -29.39 -12.65
C ASP A 42 28.93 -28.07 -11.86
N PRO A 43 30.17 -27.71 -11.48
CA PRO A 43 30.42 -26.49 -10.71
C PRO A 43 30.17 -25.21 -11.50
N VAL A 44 29.87 -25.29 -12.81
CA VAL A 44 29.47 -24.15 -13.65
C VAL A 44 27.95 -24.06 -13.81
N ASP A 45 27.27 -25.20 -13.98
CA ASP A 45 25.82 -25.28 -14.11
C ASP A 45 25.25 -26.65 -13.73
N SER A 46 24.91 -26.81 -12.45
CA SER A 46 24.27 -28.01 -11.91
C SER A 46 22.74 -28.02 -12.06
N THR A 47 22.13 -27.08 -12.80
CA THR A 47 20.66 -26.95 -12.87
C THR A 47 20.00 -28.26 -13.25
N LYS A 48 20.45 -28.87 -14.35
CA LYS A 48 19.81 -30.08 -14.90
C LYS A 48 19.92 -31.24 -13.92
N SER A 49 21.10 -31.44 -13.32
CA SER A 49 21.35 -32.54 -12.40
C SER A 49 20.51 -32.41 -11.13
N LEU A 50 20.53 -31.23 -10.50
CA LEU A 50 19.75 -30.99 -9.28
C LEU A 50 18.24 -31.07 -9.55
N GLN A 51 17.74 -30.46 -10.63
CA GLN A 51 16.32 -30.56 -10.97
C GLN A 51 15.91 -32.00 -11.27
N SER A 52 16.76 -32.79 -11.94
CA SER A 52 16.47 -34.20 -12.22
C SER A 52 16.42 -35.05 -10.94
N ALA A 53 17.26 -34.75 -9.94
CA ALA A 53 17.19 -35.39 -8.64
C ALA A 53 15.88 -35.07 -7.91
N ILE A 54 15.41 -33.82 -7.99
CA ILE A 54 14.13 -33.39 -7.42
C ILE A 54 12.95 -34.06 -8.14
N ASP A 55 12.98 -34.12 -9.47
CA ASP A 55 11.94 -34.69 -10.31
C ASP A 55 11.94 -36.23 -10.31
N SER A 56 12.90 -36.87 -9.63
CA SER A 56 13.09 -38.32 -9.62
C SER A 56 11.96 -39.13 -8.98
N GLY A 57 11.11 -38.48 -8.18
CA GLY A 57 10.11 -39.15 -7.34
C GLY A 57 10.64 -39.63 -5.99
N ALA A 58 11.91 -39.37 -5.66
CA ALA A 58 12.45 -39.63 -4.33
C ALA A 58 11.66 -38.84 -3.27
N LYS A 59 11.41 -39.48 -2.11
CA LYS A 59 10.78 -38.83 -0.95
C LYS A 59 11.74 -37.88 -0.25
N ARG A 60 13.04 -38.14 -0.32
CA ARG A 60 14.09 -37.34 0.27
C ARG A 60 15.24 -37.16 -0.71
N VAL A 61 15.65 -35.94 -0.97
CA VAL A 61 16.80 -35.60 -1.83
C VAL A 61 17.84 -34.88 -0.96
N ILE A 62 19.04 -35.44 -0.92
CA ILE A 62 20.20 -34.89 -0.23
C ILE A 62 21.00 -34.06 -1.23
N ILE A 63 21.17 -32.77 -0.93
CA ILE A 63 22.04 -31.84 -1.65
C ILE A 63 23.34 -31.75 -0.86
N GLU A 64 24.37 -32.39 -1.39
CA GLU A 64 25.62 -32.65 -0.70
C GLU A 64 26.53 -31.42 -0.64
N ASP A 65 27.43 -31.36 0.35
CA ASP A 65 28.55 -30.43 0.30
C ASP A 65 29.63 -30.98 -0.65
N MET A 66 29.64 -30.45 -1.88
CA MET A 66 30.62 -30.83 -2.90
C MET A 66 31.97 -30.11 -2.73
N GLY A 67 32.14 -29.30 -1.68
CA GLY A 67 33.25 -28.37 -1.51
C GLY A 67 33.23 -27.19 -2.50
N GLN A 68 32.17 -27.10 -3.32
CA GLN A 68 31.88 -26.06 -4.31
C GLN A 68 30.37 -25.82 -4.37
N PRO A 69 29.90 -24.62 -4.76
CA PRO A 69 28.47 -24.35 -4.89
C PRO A 69 27.78 -25.17 -5.98
N TRP A 70 26.54 -25.57 -5.71
CA TRP A 70 25.57 -25.98 -6.73
C TRP A 70 25.10 -24.73 -7.48
N ILE A 71 25.77 -24.40 -8.58
CA ILE A 71 25.41 -23.25 -9.42
C ILE A 71 24.20 -23.60 -10.28
N VAL A 72 23.11 -22.83 -10.16
CA VAL A 72 21.84 -23.15 -10.82
C VAL A 72 21.12 -21.94 -11.41
N THR A 73 20.29 -22.18 -12.40
CA THR A 73 19.14 -21.33 -12.76
C THR A 73 17.93 -21.72 -11.88
N PRO A 74 16.74 -21.10 -12.02
CA PRO A 74 15.60 -21.39 -11.13
C PRO A 74 15.29 -22.88 -10.95
N ILE A 75 15.20 -23.33 -9.69
CA ILE A 75 14.84 -24.70 -9.30
C ILE A 75 13.39 -24.74 -8.80
N ASN A 76 12.69 -25.84 -9.10
CA ASN A 76 11.31 -26.07 -8.69
C ASN A 76 11.23 -27.28 -7.76
N ALA A 77 10.61 -27.11 -6.60
CA ALA A 77 10.35 -28.21 -5.67
C ALA A 77 9.23 -29.14 -6.17
N ALA A 78 9.27 -30.40 -5.75
CA ALA A 78 8.20 -31.37 -5.92
C ALA A 78 7.31 -31.44 -4.66
N SER A 79 6.08 -31.94 -4.82
CA SER A 79 5.21 -32.26 -3.68
C SER A 79 5.69 -33.52 -2.97
N ASP A 80 5.30 -33.70 -1.72
CA ASP A 80 5.53 -34.93 -0.94
C ASP A 80 7.03 -35.30 -0.82
N GLN A 81 7.88 -34.27 -0.67
CA GLN A 81 9.33 -34.40 -0.74
C GLN A 81 10.05 -33.55 0.32
N GLU A 82 11.15 -34.10 0.83
CA GLU A 82 12.14 -33.41 1.65
C GLU A 82 13.41 -33.11 0.84
N LEU A 83 13.84 -31.85 0.85
CA LEU A 83 15.14 -31.40 0.34
C LEU A 83 16.06 -31.13 1.53
N VAL A 84 17.15 -31.89 1.65
CA VAL A 84 18.11 -31.79 2.76
C VAL A 84 19.44 -31.29 2.23
N PHE A 85 19.82 -30.07 2.58
CA PHE A 85 21.14 -29.54 2.31
C PHE A 85 22.10 -29.95 3.43
N GLU A 86 23.20 -30.61 3.07
CA GLU A 86 24.27 -30.91 4.03
C GLU A 86 24.90 -29.62 4.58
N LYS A 87 25.46 -29.69 5.79
CA LYS A 87 26.19 -28.57 6.38
C LYS A 87 27.34 -28.17 5.46
N GLY A 88 27.42 -26.90 5.08
CA GLY A 88 28.43 -26.39 4.13
C GLY A 88 27.93 -26.33 2.69
N ALA A 89 26.84 -27.03 2.34
CA ALA A 89 26.29 -26.97 0.98
C ALA A 89 25.82 -25.55 0.64
N VAL A 90 26.12 -25.12 -0.59
CA VAL A 90 25.71 -23.82 -1.12
C VAL A 90 24.92 -24.01 -2.40
N LEU A 91 23.67 -23.54 -2.44
CA LEU A 91 22.90 -23.39 -3.68
C LEU A 91 23.06 -21.94 -4.16
N GLN A 92 23.62 -21.74 -5.34
CA GLN A 92 23.98 -20.41 -5.82
C GLN A 92 23.38 -20.09 -7.19
N ALA A 93 22.83 -18.88 -7.34
CA ALA A 93 22.38 -18.39 -8.63
C ALA A 93 23.54 -18.33 -9.66
N LYS A 94 23.31 -18.83 -10.86
CA LYS A 94 24.23 -18.68 -12.00
C LYS A 94 24.35 -17.21 -12.39
N ARG A 95 25.59 -16.69 -12.44
CA ARG A 95 25.85 -15.31 -12.88
C ARG A 95 25.43 -15.11 -14.33
N GLY A 96 24.87 -13.95 -14.63
CA GLY A 96 24.35 -13.65 -15.96
C GLY A 96 22.93 -14.19 -16.23
N GLU A 97 22.39 -15.05 -15.36
CA GLU A 97 21.01 -15.58 -15.43
C GLU A 97 20.06 -14.79 -14.52
N PHE A 98 18.82 -15.27 -14.32
CA PHE A 98 17.76 -14.60 -13.55
C PHE A 98 17.32 -13.26 -14.17
N LYS A 99 17.19 -13.22 -15.50
CA LYS A 99 16.82 -12.00 -16.23
C LYS A 99 15.35 -11.62 -16.06
N GLY A 100 14.47 -12.60 -15.84
CA GLY A 100 13.07 -12.38 -15.53
C GLY A 100 12.93 -11.52 -14.28
N SER A 101 11.92 -10.65 -14.27
CA SER A 101 11.66 -9.73 -13.16
C SER A 101 11.12 -10.43 -11.91
N THR A 102 10.70 -11.69 -12.04
CA THR A 102 10.09 -12.51 -10.99
C THR A 102 10.83 -13.83 -10.75
N ASP A 103 12.02 -13.99 -11.33
CA ASP A 103 12.79 -15.24 -11.22
C ASP A 103 13.23 -15.44 -9.77
N SER A 104 13.00 -16.62 -9.21
CA SER A 104 13.44 -16.97 -7.86
C SER A 104 14.35 -18.18 -7.87
N LEU A 105 15.29 -18.24 -6.93
CA LEU A 105 16.29 -19.34 -6.87
C LEU A 105 15.60 -20.69 -6.64
N LEU A 106 14.68 -20.76 -5.67
CA LEU A 106 13.88 -21.96 -5.39
C LEU A 106 12.39 -21.63 -5.33
N ASN A 107 11.58 -22.42 -6.04
CA ASN A 107 10.16 -22.20 -6.22
C ASN A 107 9.31 -23.36 -5.65
N ILE A 108 8.33 -23.03 -4.82
CA ILE A 108 7.28 -23.90 -4.32
C ILE A 108 5.94 -23.34 -4.77
N VAL A 109 5.44 -23.81 -5.92
CA VAL A 109 4.23 -23.28 -6.56
C VAL A 109 3.16 -24.35 -6.67
N ASN A 110 2.03 -24.13 -6.01
CA ASN A 110 0.90 -25.06 -5.91
C ASN A 110 1.32 -26.48 -5.49
N LYS A 111 2.25 -26.58 -4.54
CA LYS A 111 2.76 -27.85 -4.01
C LYS A 111 2.15 -28.16 -2.65
N LYS A 112 2.30 -29.41 -2.22
CA LYS A 112 1.91 -29.86 -0.89
C LYS A 112 3.03 -30.68 -0.25
N ASN A 113 3.11 -30.65 1.08
CA ASN A 113 4.00 -31.53 1.86
C ASN A 113 5.46 -31.38 1.42
N VAL A 114 5.98 -30.15 1.46
CA VAL A 114 7.37 -29.85 1.06
C VAL A 114 8.17 -29.49 2.30
N THR A 115 9.28 -30.19 2.54
CA THR A 115 10.23 -29.84 3.59
C THR A 115 11.56 -29.45 2.97
N ILE A 116 12.14 -28.35 3.44
CA ILE A 116 13.49 -27.92 3.09
C ILE A 116 14.26 -27.73 4.40
N SER A 117 15.37 -28.42 4.57
CA SER A 117 16.22 -28.32 5.76
C SER A 117 17.68 -28.16 5.36
N GLY A 118 18.46 -27.39 6.13
CA GLY A 118 19.87 -27.18 5.83
C GLY A 118 20.63 -26.39 6.87
N TYR A 119 20.79 -26.95 8.07
CA TYR A 119 21.53 -26.30 9.17
C TYR A 119 23.00 -26.08 8.79
N GLY A 120 23.36 -24.81 8.56
CA GLY A 120 24.67 -24.42 8.08
C GLY A 120 24.84 -24.48 6.56
N ALA A 121 23.75 -24.60 5.80
CA ALA A 121 23.72 -24.46 4.35
C ALA A 121 23.31 -23.04 3.94
N THR A 122 23.68 -22.63 2.72
CA THR A 122 23.43 -21.28 2.20
C THR A 122 22.72 -21.31 0.84
N LEU A 123 21.66 -20.51 0.68
CA LEU A 123 21.05 -20.17 -0.60
C LEU A 123 21.45 -18.73 -0.97
N LYS A 124 22.20 -18.57 -2.05
CA LYS A 124 22.85 -17.30 -2.40
C LYS A 124 22.52 -16.83 -3.81
N MET A 125 22.23 -15.55 -3.96
CA MET A 125 22.12 -14.89 -5.26
C MET A 125 23.17 -13.77 -5.39
N HIS A 126 22.98 -12.82 -6.31
CA HIS A 126 23.94 -11.73 -6.59
C HIS A 126 23.27 -10.35 -6.60
N ARG A 127 22.77 -9.88 -5.44
CA ARG A 127 22.02 -8.63 -5.28
C ARG A 127 22.57 -7.48 -6.12
N ASP A 128 23.88 -7.24 -6.00
CA ASP A 128 24.54 -6.09 -6.60
C ASP A 128 24.59 -6.18 -8.14
N ASP A 129 24.49 -7.38 -8.73
CA ASP A 129 24.38 -7.58 -10.17
C ASP A 129 23.00 -7.12 -10.65
N TYR A 130 21.93 -7.45 -9.91
CA TYR A 130 20.54 -7.18 -10.31
C TYR A 130 20.18 -5.69 -10.32
N ALA A 131 20.98 -4.84 -9.68
CA ALA A 131 20.84 -3.39 -9.70
C ALA A 131 21.42 -2.72 -10.95
N LYS A 132 22.04 -3.47 -11.87
CA LYS A 132 22.81 -2.95 -13.02
C LYS A 132 22.40 -3.63 -14.33
N ALA A 133 22.71 -3.00 -15.46
CA ALA A 133 22.58 -3.65 -16.77
C ALA A 133 23.40 -4.97 -16.79
N PRO A 134 22.91 -6.05 -17.46
CA PRO A 134 21.75 -6.10 -18.35
C PRO A 134 20.39 -6.33 -17.63
N TYR A 135 20.34 -6.31 -16.30
CA TYR A 135 19.11 -6.59 -15.58
C TYR A 135 18.15 -5.41 -15.67
N LYS A 136 16.90 -5.69 -16.05
CA LYS A 136 15.81 -4.73 -15.85
C LYS A 136 15.58 -4.56 -14.36
N LYS A 137 15.40 -3.31 -13.92
CA LYS A 137 14.98 -2.98 -12.56
C LYS A 137 13.73 -3.80 -12.23
N ALA A 138 13.81 -4.58 -11.17
CA ALA A 138 12.70 -5.38 -10.66
C ALA A 138 12.91 -5.56 -9.16
N GLU A 139 11.83 -5.88 -8.47
CA GLU A 139 11.80 -5.95 -7.01
C GLU A 139 11.45 -7.37 -6.52
N TRP A 140 11.32 -8.35 -7.42
CA TRP A 140 10.72 -9.67 -7.16
C TRP A 140 11.63 -10.86 -7.53
N ARG A 141 12.95 -10.66 -7.52
CA ARG A 141 13.91 -11.77 -7.72
C ARG A 141 14.28 -12.41 -6.39
N ASN A 142 13.52 -13.41 -5.97
CA ASN A 142 13.55 -13.87 -4.58
C ASN A 142 14.50 -15.07 -4.35
N THR A 143 14.95 -15.28 -3.11
CA THR A 143 15.67 -16.52 -2.80
C THR A 143 14.70 -17.71 -2.77
N LEU A 144 13.62 -17.59 -2.00
CA LEU A 144 12.57 -18.61 -1.91
C LEU A 144 11.20 -18.02 -2.22
N LEU A 145 10.49 -18.63 -3.17
CA LEU A 145 9.13 -18.26 -3.53
C LEU A 145 8.17 -19.39 -3.18
N ILE A 146 7.11 -19.07 -2.42
CA ILE A 146 6.05 -19.99 -2.02
C ILE A 146 4.72 -19.39 -2.50
N ARG A 147 3.97 -20.12 -3.33
CA ARG A 147 2.68 -19.66 -3.87
C ARG A 147 1.62 -20.75 -3.82
N GLY A 148 0.48 -20.45 -3.23
CA GLY A 148 -0.70 -21.32 -3.10
C GLY A 148 -0.38 -22.76 -2.69
N SER A 149 0.60 -22.93 -1.79
CA SER A 149 1.10 -24.25 -1.37
C SER A 149 0.68 -24.57 0.05
N SER A 150 0.67 -25.85 0.41
CA SER A 150 0.18 -26.31 1.72
C SER A 150 1.15 -27.25 2.43
N ASN A 151 1.24 -27.16 3.76
CA ASN A 151 2.17 -27.96 4.57
C ASN A 151 3.63 -27.82 4.06
N VAL A 152 4.17 -26.60 4.18
CA VAL A 152 5.53 -26.27 3.76
C VAL A 152 6.38 -26.00 4.99
N LYS A 153 7.54 -26.64 5.10
CA LYS A 153 8.49 -26.46 6.20
C LYS A 153 9.84 -26.03 5.66
N VAL A 154 10.44 -24.99 6.23
CA VAL A 154 11.75 -24.45 5.85
C VAL A 154 12.57 -24.27 7.10
N SER A 155 13.75 -24.89 7.20
CA SER A 155 14.53 -24.89 8.44
C SER A 155 16.05 -24.79 8.28
N GLY A 156 16.70 -24.01 9.15
CA GLY A 156 18.15 -24.00 9.36
C GLY A 156 18.99 -23.27 8.29
N LEU A 157 18.36 -22.64 7.30
CA LEU A 157 19.04 -22.07 6.13
C LEU A 157 19.51 -20.63 6.37
N THR A 158 20.65 -20.28 5.77
CA THR A 158 20.97 -18.88 5.46
C THR A 158 20.56 -18.57 4.03
N MET A 159 19.72 -17.57 3.82
CA MET A 159 19.35 -17.05 2.49
C MET A 159 19.89 -15.64 2.36
N MET A 160 20.54 -15.32 1.24
CA MET A 160 21.19 -14.02 1.11
C MET A 160 21.25 -13.46 -0.31
N GLU A 161 21.35 -12.13 -0.37
CA GLU A 161 21.70 -11.37 -1.56
C GLU A 161 20.75 -11.57 -2.76
N SER A 162 19.45 -11.73 -2.50
CA SER A 162 18.43 -11.76 -3.57
C SER A 162 18.24 -10.38 -4.21
N GLY A 163 17.73 -10.35 -5.45
CA GLY A 163 17.37 -9.12 -6.16
C GLY A 163 15.97 -8.60 -5.83
N GLY A 164 15.26 -9.27 -4.93
CA GLY A 164 13.94 -8.93 -4.41
C GLY A 164 13.89 -9.29 -2.93
N ASP A 165 12.98 -10.18 -2.56
CA ASP A 165 12.76 -10.61 -1.19
C ASP A 165 13.58 -11.87 -0.85
N GLY A 166 13.84 -12.11 0.44
CA GLY A 166 14.41 -13.39 0.89
C GLY A 166 13.41 -14.53 0.71
N ILE A 167 12.25 -14.39 1.38
CA ILE A 167 11.12 -15.31 1.26
C ILE A 167 9.87 -14.55 0.82
N TYR A 168 9.22 -15.03 -0.24
CA TYR A 168 7.98 -14.45 -0.76
C TYR A 168 6.82 -15.45 -0.66
N LEU A 169 5.79 -15.10 0.11
CA LEU A 169 4.57 -15.88 0.32
C LEU A 169 3.41 -15.26 -0.49
N GLY A 170 3.32 -15.67 -1.75
CA GLY A 170 2.39 -15.12 -2.74
C GLY A 170 1.15 -15.97 -3.02
N VAL A 171 0.29 -15.46 -3.88
CA VAL A 171 -0.93 -16.14 -4.34
C VAL A 171 -0.63 -17.18 -5.41
N GLY A 172 -1.13 -18.41 -5.27
CA GLY A 172 -1.03 -19.48 -6.27
C GLY A 172 -2.03 -19.37 -7.42
N SER A 173 -2.20 -20.46 -8.16
CA SER A 173 -3.16 -20.47 -9.27
C SER A 173 -4.60 -20.29 -8.76
N GLY A 174 -5.39 -19.46 -9.45
CA GLY A 174 -6.79 -19.23 -9.10
C GLY A 174 -7.03 -18.56 -7.75
N GLY A 175 -6.08 -17.77 -7.23
CA GLY A 175 -6.26 -17.08 -5.95
C GLY A 175 -5.88 -17.91 -4.72
N LYS A 176 -5.24 -19.07 -4.90
CA LYS A 176 -4.91 -19.98 -3.79
C LYS A 176 -3.98 -19.34 -2.76
N THR A 177 -4.38 -19.45 -1.51
CA THR A 177 -3.64 -19.01 -0.31
C THR A 177 -2.64 -20.08 0.13
N ASN A 178 -1.51 -19.67 0.71
CA ASN A 178 -0.58 -20.61 1.36
C ASN A 178 -1.18 -21.09 2.68
N LYS A 179 -1.06 -22.38 2.99
CA LYS A 179 -1.62 -22.97 4.22
C LYS A 179 -0.59 -23.79 4.98
N ASP A 180 -0.56 -23.68 6.30
CA ASP A 180 0.29 -24.51 7.16
C ASP A 180 1.77 -24.39 6.76
N VAL A 181 2.30 -23.17 6.86
CA VAL A 181 3.69 -22.86 6.52
C VAL A 181 4.50 -22.65 7.79
N HIS A 182 5.63 -23.33 7.93
CA HIS A 182 6.54 -23.19 9.06
C HIS A 182 7.95 -22.80 8.57
N ILE A 183 8.45 -21.66 9.03
CA ILE A 183 9.81 -21.16 8.78
C ILE A 183 10.55 -21.13 10.12
N LEU A 184 11.66 -21.86 10.26
CA LEU A 184 12.32 -22.08 11.55
C LEU A 184 13.84 -21.92 11.43
N ASP A 185 14.48 -21.20 12.36
CA ASP A 185 15.94 -21.09 12.45
C ASP A 185 16.58 -20.60 11.13
N VAL A 186 15.96 -19.60 10.49
CA VAL A 186 16.41 -19.04 9.20
C VAL A 186 17.11 -17.69 9.39
N VAL A 187 18.18 -17.46 8.62
CA VAL A 187 18.83 -16.15 8.52
C VAL A 187 18.61 -15.59 7.12
N LEU A 188 18.03 -14.39 7.04
CA LEU A 188 17.78 -13.64 5.81
C LEU A 188 18.68 -12.41 5.81
N ASP A 189 19.66 -12.35 4.92
CA ASP A 189 20.73 -11.34 4.96
C ASP A 189 20.89 -10.61 3.62
N LYS A 190 20.91 -9.27 3.67
CA LYS A 190 21.23 -8.42 2.52
C LYS A 190 20.32 -8.63 1.30
N HIS A 191 19.01 -8.78 1.50
CA HIS A 191 18.07 -8.79 0.38
C HIS A 191 17.84 -7.38 -0.18
N TYR A 192 17.52 -7.28 -1.48
CA TYR A 192 17.37 -5.99 -2.16
C TYR A 192 16.12 -5.23 -1.73
N ARG A 193 15.02 -5.95 -1.47
CA ARG A 193 13.74 -5.40 -1.06
C ARG A 193 13.44 -5.82 0.38
N GLN A 194 12.78 -6.96 0.65
CA GLN A 194 12.47 -7.38 2.02
C GLN A 194 13.23 -8.63 2.47
N GLY A 195 13.27 -8.89 3.77
CA GLY A 195 13.59 -10.23 4.27
C GLY A 195 12.46 -11.19 3.91
N ILE A 196 11.24 -10.88 4.36
CA ILE A 196 10.03 -11.67 4.07
C ILE A 196 8.91 -10.75 3.58
N SER A 197 8.17 -11.19 2.56
CA SER A 197 6.90 -10.60 2.15
C SER A 197 5.77 -11.62 2.26
N VAL A 198 4.72 -11.26 2.99
CA VAL A 198 3.52 -12.08 3.19
C VAL A 198 2.34 -11.42 2.50
N ILE A 199 1.99 -11.94 1.32
CA ILE A 199 0.80 -11.52 0.56
C ILE A 199 -0.43 -12.30 1.06
N THR A 200 -0.26 -13.62 1.24
CA THR A 200 -1.34 -14.49 1.70
C THR A 200 -0.82 -15.71 2.45
N ALA A 201 -1.40 -15.97 3.62
CA ALA A 201 -1.18 -17.16 4.42
C ALA A 201 -2.33 -17.45 5.40
N GLU A 202 -2.61 -18.73 5.62
CA GLU A 202 -3.41 -19.26 6.72
C GLU A 202 -2.55 -20.26 7.52
N ASN A 203 -2.48 -20.12 8.84
CA ASN A 203 -1.61 -20.94 9.70
C ASN A 203 -0.12 -20.83 9.32
N LEU A 204 0.40 -19.60 9.39
CA LEU A 204 1.82 -19.31 9.19
C LEU A 204 2.51 -19.25 10.55
N LEU A 205 3.62 -19.97 10.71
CA LEU A 205 4.49 -19.92 11.87
C LEU A 205 5.92 -19.59 11.42
N ILE A 206 6.49 -18.52 11.97
CA ILE A 206 7.87 -18.10 11.73
C ILE A 206 8.58 -18.05 13.09
N GLU A 207 9.60 -18.89 13.30
CA GLU A 207 10.29 -19.01 14.58
C GLU A 207 11.80 -18.81 14.41
N ASN A 208 12.41 -18.18 15.42
CA ASN A 208 13.87 -18.04 15.54
C ASN A 208 14.54 -17.50 14.27
N THR A 209 13.88 -16.57 13.59
CA THR A 209 14.33 -16.05 12.28
C THR A 209 14.97 -14.68 12.44
N ILE A 210 16.12 -14.47 11.78
CA ILE A 210 16.83 -13.18 11.74
C ILE A 210 16.69 -12.58 10.35
N MET A 211 16.07 -11.40 10.23
CA MET A 211 16.01 -10.63 8.99
C MET A 211 16.86 -9.37 9.11
N LYS A 212 17.96 -9.28 8.34
CA LYS A 212 18.94 -8.22 8.51
C LYS A 212 19.52 -7.64 7.23
N ASN A 213 20.02 -6.40 7.35
CA ASN A 213 20.79 -5.68 6.33
C ASN A 213 20.05 -5.49 4.98
N THR A 214 18.72 -5.52 4.95
CA THR A 214 17.98 -5.32 3.69
C THR A 214 18.14 -3.87 3.21
N ALA A 215 18.50 -3.70 1.94
CA ALA A 215 18.79 -2.40 1.35
C ALA A 215 18.80 -2.48 -0.19
N GLY A 216 18.18 -1.48 -0.82
CA GLY A 216 18.14 -1.35 -2.28
C GLY A 216 16.84 -0.72 -2.79
N THR A 217 15.73 -1.41 -2.59
CA THR A 217 14.39 -0.96 -3.02
C THR A 217 13.41 -0.94 -1.86
N SER A 218 12.69 0.17 -1.71
CA SER A 218 11.69 0.33 -0.64
C SER A 218 10.63 -0.78 -0.71
N PRO A 219 10.14 -1.28 0.43
CA PRO A 219 10.30 -0.72 1.78
C PRO A 219 11.64 -0.96 2.47
N MET A 220 12.48 -1.92 2.05
CA MET A 220 13.72 -2.33 2.74
C MET A 220 13.48 -2.84 4.16
N ALA A 221 12.43 -3.64 4.34
CA ALA A 221 11.99 -4.12 5.64
C ALA A 221 12.60 -5.47 6.01
N GLY A 222 12.60 -5.78 7.30
CA GLY A 222 12.83 -7.15 7.77
C GLY A 222 11.71 -8.07 7.30
N ILE A 223 10.46 -7.68 7.57
CA ILE A 223 9.26 -8.35 7.06
C ILE A 223 8.16 -7.33 6.73
N ASP A 224 7.34 -7.63 5.72
CA ASP A 224 6.10 -6.90 5.40
C ASP A 224 4.91 -7.85 5.19
N PHE A 225 3.84 -7.61 5.93
CA PHE A 225 2.52 -8.17 5.63
C PHE A 225 1.81 -7.22 4.67
N GLU A 226 1.74 -7.58 3.39
CA GLU A 226 1.35 -6.68 2.30
C GLU A 226 0.44 -7.32 1.24
N PRO A 227 -0.82 -7.64 1.58
CA PRO A 227 -1.80 -8.10 0.61
C PRO A 227 -1.98 -7.11 -0.55
N ASN A 228 -1.95 -7.62 -1.77
CA ASN A 228 -2.26 -6.89 -2.98
C ASN A 228 -3.77 -6.66 -3.12
N HIS A 229 -4.61 -7.57 -2.59
CA HIS A 229 -6.06 -7.55 -2.80
C HIS A 229 -6.85 -7.94 -1.55
N ALA A 230 -8.10 -7.46 -1.46
CA ALA A 230 -8.97 -7.69 -0.30
C ALA A 230 -9.37 -9.16 -0.06
N ASN A 231 -9.24 -10.04 -1.06
CA ASN A 231 -9.58 -11.46 -0.95
C ASN A 231 -8.40 -12.34 -0.52
N GLU A 232 -7.23 -11.76 -0.30
CA GLU A 232 -6.05 -12.44 0.23
C GLU A 232 -6.14 -12.55 1.76
N SER A 233 -5.56 -13.60 2.34
CA SER A 233 -5.82 -14.02 3.73
C SER A 233 -4.58 -13.83 4.58
N LEU A 234 -4.73 -13.31 5.79
CA LEU A 234 -3.67 -13.23 6.82
C LEU A 234 -4.24 -13.75 8.15
N VAL A 235 -4.56 -15.05 8.19
CA VAL A 235 -5.26 -15.67 9.32
C VAL A 235 -4.30 -16.60 10.05
N ASN A 236 -4.23 -16.46 11.38
CA ASN A 236 -3.36 -17.27 12.22
C ASN A 236 -1.89 -17.23 11.76
N CYS A 237 -1.34 -16.01 11.66
CA CYS A 237 0.07 -15.76 11.34
C CYS A 237 0.83 -15.43 12.63
N VAL A 238 1.78 -16.26 13.03
CA VAL A 238 2.55 -16.12 14.26
C VAL A 238 4.03 -15.99 13.94
N MET A 239 4.68 -15.00 14.55
CA MET A 239 6.13 -14.92 14.63
C MET A 239 6.58 -15.09 16.08
N ARG A 240 7.60 -15.90 16.35
CA ARG A 240 8.14 -16.12 17.70
C ARG A 240 9.66 -16.05 17.71
N ASN A 241 10.24 -15.31 18.65
CA ASN A 241 11.69 -15.16 18.81
C ASN A 241 12.41 -14.64 17.55
N CYS A 242 11.76 -13.80 16.77
CA CYS A 242 12.33 -13.28 15.52
C CYS A 242 13.04 -11.95 15.75
N VAL A 243 14.07 -11.66 14.94
CA VAL A 243 14.87 -10.42 15.04
C VAL A 243 14.88 -9.69 13.70
N ALA A 244 14.51 -8.41 13.71
CA ALA A 244 14.74 -7.48 12.61
C ALA A 244 15.89 -6.53 12.95
N GLU A 245 16.99 -6.57 12.19
CA GLU A 245 18.23 -5.86 12.52
C GLU A 245 18.83 -5.12 11.33
N ASP A 246 19.22 -3.86 11.54
CA ASP A 246 20.01 -3.08 10.58
C ASP A 246 19.43 -2.98 9.15
N ASN A 247 18.11 -3.06 9.01
CA ASN A 247 17.45 -2.91 7.71
C ASN A 247 17.37 -1.43 7.34
N ALA A 248 17.61 -1.07 6.08
CA ALA A 248 17.55 0.33 5.65
C ALA A 248 16.12 0.92 5.74
N GLY A 249 15.11 0.05 5.85
CA GLY A 249 13.70 0.36 6.05
C GLY A 249 13.17 -0.08 7.41
N VAL A 250 11.94 -0.57 7.45
CA VAL A 250 11.22 -0.87 8.71
C VAL A 250 11.60 -2.26 9.24
N GLY A 251 11.67 -2.47 10.55
CA GLY A 251 11.84 -3.82 11.09
C GLY A 251 10.65 -4.73 10.73
N TYR A 252 9.48 -4.37 11.24
CA TYR A 252 8.20 -5.06 11.03
C TYR A 252 7.18 -4.12 10.38
N ALA A 253 6.81 -4.41 9.13
CA ALA A 253 5.82 -3.66 8.38
C ALA A 253 4.50 -4.42 8.23
N PHE A 254 3.41 -3.66 8.26
CA PHE A 254 2.06 -4.13 8.00
C PHE A 254 1.43 -3.14 7.00
N TYR A 255 1.60 -3.38 5.71
CA TYR A 255 1.07 -2.53 4.65
C TYR A 255 -0.21 -3.12 4.08
N LEU A 256 -1.35 -2.81 4.73
CA LEU A 256 -2.65 -3.43 4.46
C LEU A 256 -3.68 -2.53 3.73
N PRO A 257 -3.32 -1.45 2.99
CA PRO A 257 -4.29 -0.46 2.50
C PRO A 257 -5.34 -1.01 1.53
N ASN A 258 -5.11 -2.19 0.96
CA ASN A 258 -6.01 -2.86 0.01
C ASN A 258 -7.05 -3.75 0.69
N MET A 259 -6.95 -3.97 2.01
CA MET A 259 -7.90 -4.79 2.75
C MET A 259 -9.16 -3.98 3.10
N THR A 260 -10.31 -4.65 3.18
CA THR A 260 -11.62 -4.01 3.44
C THR A 260 -12.44 -4.86 4.40
N ALA A 261 -13.65 -4.42 4.76
CA ALA A 261 -14.57 -5.22 5.60
C ALA A 261 -14.99 -6.55 4.94
N LYS A 262 -14.77 -6.72 3.63
CA LYS A 262 -14.97 -8.00 2.92
C LYS A 262 -13.81 -8.97 3.09
N SER A 263 -12.64 -8.49 3.53
CA SER A 263 -11.51 -9.34 3.85
C SER A 263 -11.86 -10.23 5.03
N LYS A 264 -11.29 -11.45 5.05
CA LYS A 264 -11.32 -12.26 6.27
C LYS A 264 -10.65 -11.47 7.41
N PRO A 265 -11.18 -11.50 8.63
CA PRO A 265 -10.53 -10.83 9.75
C PRO A 265 -9.10 -11.32 9.92
N ILE A 266 -8.13 -10.40 9.98
CA ILE A 266 -6.73 -10.78 10.13
C ILE A 266 -6.46 -11.27 11.55
N SER A 267 -5.45 -12.12 11.70
CA SER A 267 -4.95 -12.56 13.00
C SER A 267 -3.45 -12.72 12.89
N ILE A 268 -2.71 -11.71 13.34
CA ILE A 268 -1.25 -11.69 13.32
C ILE A 268 -0.74 -11.53 14.75
N ARG A 269 0.27 -12.30 15.15
CA ARG A 269 0.82 -12.26 16.50
C ARG A 269 2.34 -12.35 16.47
N LEU A 270 3.01 -11.42 17.15
CA LEU A 270 4.45 -11.41 17.34
C LEU A 270 4.73 -11.66 18.82
N GLU A 271 5.49 -12.70 19.12
CA GLU A 271 5.87 -13.13 20.47
C GLU A 271 7.38 -13.06 20.64
N ASN A 272 7.86 -12.35 21.66
CA ASN A 272 9.29 -12.23 21.95
C ASN A 272 10.12 -11.80 20.73
N CYS A 273 9.57 -10.89 19.92
CA CYS A 273 10.22 -10.37 18.72
C CYS A 273 11.02 -9.11 19.06
N VAL A 274 12.14 -8.91 18.34
CA VAL A 274 13.05 -7.80 18.59
C VAL A 274 13.30 -7.02 17.31
N ALA A 275 13.11 -5.70 17.36
CA ALA A 275 13.72 -4.78 16.40
C ALA A 275 14.89 -4.06 17.06
N ARG A 276 16.05 -4.02 16.41
CA ARG A 276 17.24 -3.34 16.94
C ARG A 276 18.16 -2.78 15.86
N GLY A 277 19.15 -2.00 16.30
CA GLY A 277 20.17 -1.46 15.42
C GLY A 277 19.66 -0.29 14.58
N SER A 278 20.08 -0.23 13.31
CA SER A 278 19.87 0.92 12.42
C SER A 278 18.63 0.83 11.53
N ASN A 279 17.64 0.00 11.87
CA ASN A 279 16.32 0.00 11.21
C ASN A 279 15.81 1.44 11.06
N ARG A 280 15.25 1.87 9.92
CA ARG A 280 14.65 3.22 9.80
C ARG A 280 13.61 3.48 10.89
N ALA A 281 12.76 2.49 11.14
CA ALA A 281 11.80 2.44 12.23
C ALA A 281 11.57 0.96 12.64
N PRO A 282 11.34 0.65 13.93
CA PRO A 282 10.94 -0.67 14.38
C PRO A 282 9.62 -1.17 13.77
N ILE A 283 8.55 -0.39 13.85
CA ILE A 283 7.20 -0.78 13.40
C ILE A 283 6.56 0.28 12.50
N SER A 284 5.95 -0.17 11.41
CA SER A 284 5.08 0.65 10.57
C SER A 284 3.81 -0.11 10.23
N PHE A 285 2.67 0.46 10.58
CA PHE A 285 1.35 -0.11 10.33
C PHE A 285 0.52 0.83 9.44
N THR A 286 -0.10 0.28 8.40
CA THR A 286 -1.07 0.97 7.54
C THR A 286 -2.27 0.06 7.31
N ASN A 287 -3.48 0.48 7.69
CA ASN A 287 -4.70 -0.30 7.42
C ASN A 287 -5.39 0.13 6.12
N GLY A 288 -5.49 1.45 5.89
CA GLY A 288 -6.48 2.00 4.95
C GLY A 288 -7.90 1.96 5.51
N GLU A 289 -8.83 2.68 4.85
CA GLU A 289 -10.23 2.81 5.29
C GLU A 289 -11.20 1.82 4.63
N GLY A 290 -10.71 1.08 3.63
CA GLY A 290 -11.50 0.16 2.82
C GLY A 290 -12.58 0.81 1.94
N GLY A 291 -12.53 2.15 1.78
CA GLY A 291 -13.49 2.91 0.99
C GLY A 291 -14.93 2.72 1.48
N ASP A 292 -15.86 2.57 0.53
CA ASP A 292 -17.30 2.39 0.81
C ASP A 292 -17.60 1.08 1.54
N GLN A 293 -16.71 0.08 1.41
CA GLN A 293 -16.88 -1.22 2.07
C GLN A 293 -16.57 -1.16 3.56
N GLY A 294 -15.84 -0.14 4.02
CA GLY A 294 -15.35 -0.04 5.39
C GLY A 294 -14.06 -0.82 5.65
N PRO A 295 -13.42 -0.60 6.81
CA PRO A 295 -12.09 -1.10 7.09
C PRO A 295 -12.08 -2.59 7.39
N MET A 296 -10.95 -3.24 7.10
CA MET A 296 -10.70 -4.61 7.52
C MET A 296 -10.62 -4.71 9.05
N THR A 297 -11.17 -5.80 9.60
CA THR A 297 -11.22 -6.14 11.03
C THR A 297 -10.24 -7.27 11.37
N GLY A 298 -10.07 -7.59 12.66
CA GLY A 298 -9.15 -8.62 13.12
C GLY A 298 -8.24 -8.14 14.24
N THR A 299 -7.10 -8.79 14.41
CA THR A 299 -6.15 -8.49 15.49
C THR A 299 -4.70 -8.51 15.02
N VAL A 300 -3.90 -7.61 15.58
CA VAL A 300 -2.44 -7.66 15.57
C VAL A 300 -1.92 -7.50 17.00
N ASP A 301 -1.36 -8.58 17.53
CA ASP A 301 -0.86 -8.65 18.90
C ASP A 301 0.68 -8.65 18.92
N PHE A 302 1.28 -7.75 19.69
CA PHE A 302 2.70 -7.73 20.03
C PHE A 302 2.88 -8.08 21.50
N ILE A 303 3.62 -9.14 21.81
CA ILE A 303 3.66 -9.72 23.15
C ILE A 303 5.10 -10.02 23.53
N ASP A 304 5.53 -9.46 24.67
CA ASP A 304 6.89 -9.58 25.19
C ASP A 304 7.97 -9.11 24.18
N CYS A 305 7.65 -8.12 23.34
CA CYS A 305 8.54 -7.64 22.28
C CYS A 305 9.42 -6.46 22.72
N ASP A 306 10.63 -6.36 22.15
CA ASP A 306 11.52 -5.20 22.32
C ASP A 306 11.72 -4.48 20.98
N PHE A 307 11.16 -3.28 20.87
CA PHE A 307 11.26 -2.43 19.68
C PHE A 307 12.18 -1.26 19.95
N SER A 308 13.44 -1.42 19.55
CA SER A 308 14.51 -0.48 19.84
C SER A 308 15.16 0.10 18.59
N GLY A 309 15.61 1.34 18.70
CA GLY A 309 16.44 2.00 17.71
C GLY A 309 15.67 2.74 16.62
N GLY A 310 16.38 3.00 15.53
CA GLY A 310 15.93 3.75 14.38
C GLY A 310 15.97 5.27 14.48
N LYS A 311 15.65 5.91 13.35
CA LYS A 311 15.77 7.36 13.14
C LYS A 311 14.41 8.08 13.21
N GLY A 312 13.31 7.35 13.03
CA GLY A 312 11.94 7.84 13.15
C GLY A 312 11.27 7.44 14.47
N ALA A 313 9.93 7.55 14.50
CA ALA A 313 9.13 6.99 15.58
C ALA A 313 9.35 5.47 15.70
N VAL A 314 9.26 4.95 16.93
CA VAL A 314 9.32 3.50 17.18
C VAL A 314 8.15 2.81 16.47
N THR A 315 6.97 3.40 16.59
CA THR A 315 5.74 2.90 15.99
C THR A 315 5.06 4.00 15.19
N THR A 316 4.82 3.75 13.90
CA THR A 316 3.98 4.62 13.06
C THR A 316 2.69 3.90 12.70
N LEU A 317 1.56 4.56 12.96
CA LEU A 317 0.21 4.06 12.69
C LEU A 317 -0.48 5.01 11.71
N ARG A 318 -0.57 4.60 10.44
CA ARG A 318 -1.09 5.42 9.34
C ARG A 318 -2.45 4.91 8.86
N SER A 319 -3.41 5.82 8.66
CA SER A 319 -4.73 5.50 8.11
C SER A 319 -5.30 4.24 8.77
N LYS A 320 -5.38 4.28 10.10
CA LYS A 320 -5.76 3.15 10.95
C LYS A 320 -7.12 3.44 11.60
N PRO A 321 -8.24 3.10 10.93
CA PRO A 321 -9.57 3.37 11.47
C PRO A 321 -9.81 2.71 12.83
N LEU A 322 -10.57 3.41 13.65
CA LEU A 322 -11.07 3.03 14.97
C LEU A 322 -11.75 1.65 14.95
N GLU A 323 -12.60 1.43 13.95
CA GLU A 323 -13.40 0.23 13.75
C GLU A 323 -12.65 -0.89 13.04
N GLY A 324 -11.44 -0.61 12.53
CA GLY A 324 -10.59 -1.61 11.88
C GLY A 324 -9.94 -2.59 12.85
N ALA A 325 -8.98 -3.39 12.35
CA ALA A 325 -8.24 -4.37 13.15
C ALA A 325 -7.74 -3.80 14.48
N LYS A 326 -7.92 -4.53 15.59
CA LYS A 326 -7.43 -4.10 16.90
C LYS A 326 -5.94 -4.41 17.03
N ILE A 327 -5.18 -3.47 17.60
CA ILE A 327 -3.74 -3.64 17.82
C ILE A 327 -3.49 -3.65 19.32
N ARG A 328 -2.77 -4.65 19.82
CA ARG A 328 -2.41 -4.73 21.23
C ARG A 328 -0.91 -4.86 21.41
N PHE A 329 -0.37 -4.11 22.36
CA PHE A 329 0.98 -4.26 22.85
C PHE A 329 0.88 -4.76 24.29
N VAL A 330 1.47 -5.92 24.58
CA VAL A 330 1.47 -6.53 25.92
C VAL A 330 2.91 -6.76 26.34
N ASN A 331 3.30 -6.26 27.49
CA ASN A 331 4.67 -6.38 28.03
C ASN A 331 5.75 -5.91 27.04
N CYS A 332 5.45 -4.92 26.20
CA CYS A 332 6.35 -4.48 25.15
C CYS A 332 7.25 -3.33 25.63
N LYS A 333 8.49 -3.32 25.15
CA LYS A 333 9.43 -2.22 25.32
C LYS A 333 9.56 -1.43 24.02
N LEU A 334 9.46 -0.11 24.13
CA LEU A 334 9.61 0.83 23.03
C LEU A 334 10.75 1.79 23.36
N LYS A 335 11.85 1.71 22.62
CA LYS A 335 13.05 2.52 22.86
C LYS A 335 13.48 3.26 21.59
N PRO A 336 13.15 4.55 21.43
CA PRO A 336 13.62 5.30 20.27
C PRO A 336 15.15 5.33 20.17
N GLY A 337 15.68 5.35 18.96
CA GLY A 337 17.11 5.58 18.72
C GLY A 337 17.55 7.02 18.99
N ALA A 338 18.81 7.33 18.72
CA ALA A 338 19.43 8.65 18.96
C ALA A 338 18.97 9.77 17.98
N GLY A 339 17.70 9.75 17.54
CA GLY A 339 17.15 10.65 16.51
C GLY A 339 16.88 12.10 16.97
N ASP A 340 16.06 12.82 16.23
CA ASP A 340 15.61 14.18 16.61
C ASP A 340 14.77 14.14 17.91
N ALA A 341 15.03 15.05 18.85
CA ALA A 341 14.25 15.21 20.09
C ALA A 341 12.78 15.61 19.85
N LYS A 342 12.43 16.04 18.63
CA LYS A 342 11.05 16.38 18.23
C LYS A 342 10.26 15.19 17.67
N THR A 343 10.94 14.10 17.30
CA THR A 343 10.29 12.92 16.76
C THR A 343 9.55 12.20 17.89
N PRO A 344 8.25 11.92 17.79
CA PRO A 344 7.51 11.22 18.82
C PRO A 344 7.91 9.73 18.89
N VAL A 345 7.69 9.08 20.03
CA VAL A 345 7.88 7.62 20.14
C VAL A 345 6.82 6.86 19.35
N ILE A 346 5.55 7.28 19.47
CA ILE A 346 4.40 6.73 18.76
C ILE A 346 3.79 7.83 17.89
N GLN A 347 3.69 7.59 16.58
CA GLN A 347 3.13 8.54 15.63
C GLN A 347 1.84 8.02 15.01
N PHE A 348 0.75 8.75 15.21
CA PHE A 348 -0.51 8.54 14.50
C PHE A 348 -0.57 9.48 13.31
N MET A 349 -1.03 8.99 12.16
CA MET A 349 -1.16 9.80 10.95
C MET A 349 -2.39 9.42 10.13
N THR A 350 -3.08 10.40 9.56
CA THR A 350 -4.08 10.19 8.51
C THR A 350 -3.57 10.74 7.18
N ARG A 351 -4.15 10.27 6.09
CA ARG A 351 -3.93 10.79 4.74
C ARG A 351 -5.02 11.80 4.41
N VAL A 352 -4.71 12.66 3.44
CA VAL A 352 -5.71 13.54 2.86
C VAL A 352 -6.83 12.70 2.23
N GLY A 353 -8.07 12.96 2.65
CA GLY A 353 -9.26 12.23 2.20
C GLY A 353 -9.68 11.07 3.09
N ASP A 354 -8.89 10.70 4.12
CA ASP A 354 -9.37 9.78 5.17
C ASP A 354 -10.60 10.39 5.86
N GLN A 355 -11.57 9.57 6.25
CA GLN A 355 -12.88 9.98 6.78
C GLN A 355 -13.20 9.38 8.16
N ARG A 356 -12.37 8.46 8.66
CA ARG A 356 -12.62 7.69 9.88
C ARG A 356 -11.62 8.05 10.96
N ASP A 357 -12.11 8.09 12.20
CA ASP A 357 -11.27 8.31 13.37
C ASP A 357 -10.21 7.24 13.50
N VAL A 358 -9.07 7.58 14.11
CA VAL A 358 -7.95 6.65 14.31
C VAL A 358 -8.01 6.07 15.71
N GLY A 359 -7.81 4.75 15.82
CA GLY A 359 -7.93 4.10 17.12
C GLY A 359 -7.87 2.58 17.11
N GLY A 360 -8.45 1.96 18.15
CA GLY A 360 -8.49 0.52 18.33
C GLY A 360 -7.15 -0.05 18.76
N ILE A 361 -6.50 0.62 19.72
CA ILE A 361 -5.14 0.30 20.16
C ILE A 361 -5.10 0.18 21.68
N HIS A 362 -4.50 -0.89 22.18
CA HIS A 362 -4.38 -1.14 23.61
C HIS A 362 -2.93 -1.38 24.01
N PHE A 363 -2.49 -0.76 25.11
CA PHE A 363 -1.19 -0.98 25.72
C PHE A 363 -1.36 -1.61 27.11
N GLU A 364 -0.79 -2.78 27.31
CA GLU A 364 -0.82 -3.50 28.57
C GLU A 364 0.62 -3.66 29.06
N ASN A 365 0.93 -3.08 30.22
CA ASN A 365 2.25 -3.19 30.86
C ASN A 365 3.42 -2.84 29.90
N CYS A 366 3.27 -1.78 29.11
CA CYS A 366 4.31 -1.36 28.16
C CYS A 366 5.27 -0.34 28.79
N VAL A 367 6.52 -0.37 28.36
CA VAL A 367 7.56 0.58 28.80
C VAL A 367 8.11 1.36 27.62
N ILE A 368 8.11 2.69 27.73
CA ILE A 368 8.84 3.59 26.85
C ILE A 368 10.14 4.01 27.55
N GLU A 369 11.29 3.67 26.98
CA GLU A 369 12.60 4.10 27.48
C GLU A 369 13.18 5.19 26.59
N ASP A 370 13.14 6.44 27.04
CA ASP A 370 13.71 7.56 26.30
C ASP A 370 14.44 8.53 27.24
N SER A 371 15.76 8.63 27.08
CA SER A 371 16.61 9.49 27.90
C SER A 371 16.58 10.97 27.50
N ILE A 372 15.99 11.30 26.35
CA ILE A 372 16.01 12.67 25.79
C ILE A 372 14.70 13.43 26.07
N GLY A 373 13.64 12.73 26.49
CA GLY A 373 12.36 13.34 26.89
C GLY A 373 11.53 13.85 25.69
N ARG A 374 11.46 13.05 24.63
CA ARG A 374 10.67 13.34 23.43
C ARG A 374 9.16 13.31 23.70
N PRO A 375 8.34 13.89 22.81
CA PRO A 375 6.91 13.62 22.82
C PRO A 375 6.64 12.12 22.77
N VAL A 376 5.81 11.60 23.67
CA VAL A 376 5.49 10.18 23.70
C VAL A 376 4.59 9.80 22.52
N MET A 377 3.59 10.62 22.26
CA MET A 377 2.63 10.45 21.18
C MET A 377 2.49 11.74 20.37
N SER A 378 2.14 11.63 19.10
CA SER A 378 1.67 12.76 18.29
C SER A 378 0.62 12.30 17.29
N PHE A 379 -0.28 13.20 16.89
CA PHE A 379 -1.23 12.97 15.81
C PHE A 379 -1.05 13.97 14.67
N HIS A 380 -0.74 13.47 13.48
CA HIS A 380 -0.78 14.25 12.24
C HIS A 380 -2.07 13.95 11.47
N ASP A 381 -3.01 14.88 11.54
CA ASP A 381 -4.29 14.75 10.85
C ASP A 381 -4.23 15.36 9.43
N GLY A 382 -3.78 14.56 8.46
CA GLY A 382 -3.74 14.96 7.05
C GLY A 382 -5.12 15.09 6.41
N ALA A 383 -6.15 14.45 6.97
CA ALA A 383 -7.53 14.63 6.52
C ALA A 383 -8.07 15.97 7.00
N GLY A 384 -7.80 16.35 8.24
CA GLY A 384 -8.32 17.55 8.89
C GLY A 384 -9.73 17.32 9.44
N GLY A 385 -9.83 17.21 10.76
CA GLY A 385 -11.07 17.01 11.50
C GLY A 385 -11.26 15.59 12.05
N LEU A 386 -10.29 14.68 11.92
CA LEU A 386 -10.30 13.34 12.51
C LEU A 386 -9.81 13.37 13.97
N ARG A 387 -10.13 12.34 14.75
CA ARG A 387 -9.78 12.24 16.17
C ARG A 387 -9.00 10.97 16.43
N LEU A 388 -8.25 10.99 17.54
CA LEU A 388 -7.81 9.79 18.22
C LEU A 388 -8.88 9.35 19.22
N ALA A 389 -9.29 8.08 19.17
CA ALA A 389 -10.21 7.48 20.13
C ALA A 389 -9.88 6.00 20.33
N ASP A 390 -10.39 5.37 21.39
CA ASP A 390 -10.13 3.94 21.71
C ASP A 390 -8.63 3.59 21.66
N ILE A 391 -7.81 4.48 22.21
CA ILE A 391 -6.41 4.23 22.54
C ILE A 391 -6.37 4.17 24.05
N THR A 392 -6.04 3.01 24.60
CA THR A 392 -6.28 2.71 26.02
C THR A 392 -5.09 1.97 26.64
N GLY A 393 -5.13 1.87 27.97
CA GLY A 393 -4.19 1.10 28.77
C GLY A 393 -3.07 1.95 29.37
N ASP A 394 -2.07 1.27 29.93
CA ASP A 394 -1.05 1.86 30.79
C ASP A 394 0.34 1.75 30.16
N VAL A 395 1.05 2.87 30.12
CA VAL A 395 2.41 2.94 29.61
C VAL A 395 3.32 3.59 30.64
N THR A 396 4.36 2.88 31.03
CA THR A 396 5.41 3.40 31.90
C THR A 396 6.46 4.13 31.07
N ILE A 397 6.75 5.39 31.36
CA ILE A 397 7.83 6.16 30.72
C ILE A 397 9.03 6.17 31.66
N ARG A 398 10.19 5.73 31.17
CA ARG A 398 11.48 5.77 31.85
C ARG A 398 12.42 6.75 31.14
N ALA A 399 12.81 7.80 31.86
CA ALA A 399 13.78 8.80 31.41
C ALA A 399 14.92 8.90 32.43
N GLY A 400 16.03 8.22 32.16
CA GLY A 400 17.12 8.05 33.13
C GLY A 400 16.63 7.30 34.37
N ASN A 401 16.81 7.89 35.56
CA ASN A 401 16.35 7.30 36.83
C ASN A 401 14.90 7.65 37.18
N LYS A 402 14.20 8.43 36.33
CA LYS A 402 12.82 8.84 36.58
C LYS A 402 11.86 7.91 35.85
N GLU A 403 10.87 7.42 36.58
CA GLU A 403 9.76 6.62 36.05
C GLU A 403 8.44 7.36 36.27
N THR A 404 7.60 7.42 35.25
CA THR A 404 6.27 8.06 35.30
C THR A 404 5.24 7.24 34.55
N GLN A 405 4.04 7.10 35.09
CA GLN A 405 2.93 6.47 34.39
C GLN A 405 2.26 7.47 33.43
N LEU A 406 2.10 7.07 32.17
CA LEU A 406 1.28 7.76 31.19
C LEU A 406 -0.15 7.24 31.29
N GLN A 407 -1.05 8.11 31.73
CA GLN A 407 -2.49 7.84 31.68
C GLN A 407 -3.02 8.29 30.33
N ILE A 408 -3.48 7.34 29.51
CA ILE A 408 -4.07 7.64 28.21
C ILE A 408 -5.55 7.97 28.41
N THR A 409 -5.88 9.25 28.49
CA THR A 409 -7.26 9.73 28.68
C THR A 409 -7.81 10.38 27.41
N PRO A 410 -9.15 10.49 27.24
CA PRO A 410 -9.74 11.23 26.15
C PRO A 410 -9.22 12.68 26.04
N GLU A 411 -8.95 13.34 27.16
CA GLU A 411 -8.40 14.70 27.20
C GLU A 411 -6.96 14.76 26.67
N LEU A 412 -6.13 13.75 26.98
CA LEU A 412 -4.80 13.63 26.40
C LEU A 412 -4.91 13.46 24.88
N LEU A 413 -5.74 12.53 24.41
CA LEU A 413 -5.92 12.25 22.99
C LEU A 413 -6.44 13.48 22.23
N ALA A 414 -7.36 14.24 22.80
CA ALA A 414 -7.84 15.49 22.23
C ALA A 414 -6.74 16.55 22.13
N LYS A 415 -5.84 16.64 23.11
CA LYS A 415 -4.69 17.59 23.10
C LYS A 415 -3.64 17.26 22.06
N LEU A 416 -3.54 16.00 21.60
CA LEU A 416 -2.58 15.58 20.56
C LEU A 416 -2.98 16.06 19.17
N HIS A 417 -4.22 16.50 18.98
CA HIS A 417 -4.68 17.11 17.73
C HIS A 417 -4.16 18.54 17.65
N HIS A 418 -3.03 18.73 16.96
CA HIS A 418 -2.46 20.04 16.69
C HIS A 418 -2.92 20.52 15.31
N GLY A 419 -4.18 20.92 15.19
CA GLY A 419 -4.75 21.39 13.94
C GLY A 419 -6.09 22.10 14.14
N ASN A 420 -6.62 22.65 13.04
CA ASN A 420 -7.97 23.18 13.03
C ASN A 420 -8.97 22.05 13.31
N THR A 421 -9.77 22.21 14.36
CA THR A 421 -10.93 21.36 14.61
C THR A 421 -12.06 21.80 13.68
N PHE A 422 -12.36 20.98 12.68
CA PHE A 422 -13.46 21.22 11.75
C PHE A 422 -14.76 20.60 12.26
N LYS A 423 -15.89 21.26 11.97
CA LYS A 423 -17.20 20.68 12.19
C LYS A 423 -17.38 19.49 11.24
N ARG A 424 -17.93 18.40 11.75
CA ARG A 424 -18.21 17.21 10.95
C ARG A 424 -19.60 17.25 10.37
N PHE A 425 -19.68 16.77 9.14
CA PHE A 425 -20.94 16.49 8.47
C PHE A 425 -20.93 15.02 8.06
N PRO A 426 -22.05 14.30 8.22
CA PRO A 426 -22.20 12.99 7.61
C PRO A 426 -21.92 13.06 6.10
N ARG A 427 -21.39 11.99 5.52
CA ARG A 427 -21.28 11.87 4.06
C ARG A 427 -22.68 12.05 3.48
N TYR A 428 -22.79 12.94 2.50
CA TYR A 428 -24.01 13.09 1.73
C TYR A 428 -24.10 11.91 0.75
N ASP A 429 -25.00 10.97 1.02
CA ASP A 429 -25.22 9.82 0.16
C ASP A 429 -25.95 10.25 -1.12
N THR A 430 -25.35 9.96 -2.27
CA THR A 430 -25.90 10.28 -3.59
C THR A 430 -26.34 9.04 -4.35
N GLU A 431 -26.13 7.83 -3.81
CA GLU A 431 -26.46 6.59 -4.51
C GLU A 431 -27.97 6.32 -4.50
N GLU A 432 -28.65 6.69 -3.41
CA GLU A 432 -30.10 6.49 -3.24
C GLU A 432 -30.95 7.71 -3.63
N LEU A 433 -30.33 8.79 -4.13
CA LEU A 433 -31.03 10.02 -4.48
C LEU A 433 -31.00 10.29 -5.97
N ASP A 434 -32.17 10.63 -6.52
CA ASP A 434 -32.28 11.22 -7.84
C ASP A 434 -31.93 12.71 -7.79
N PHE A 435 -31.35 13.21 -8.88
CA PHE A 435 -31.01 14.62 -9.03
C PHE A 435 -31.58 15.18 -10.31
N VAL A 436 -32.15 16.38 -10.21
CA VAL A 436 -32.72 17.13 -11.33
C VAL A 436 -32.08 18.52 -11.43
N PRO A 437 -32.11 19.17 -12.60
CA PRO A 437 -31.64 20.54 -12.72
C PRO A 437 -32.36 21.48 -11.76
N VAL A 438 -31.63 22.39 -11.13
CA VAL A 438 -32.22 23.43 -10.26
C VAL A 438 -33.16 24.31 -11.08
N ASN A 439 -32.79 24.60 -12.34
CA ASN A 439 -33.58 25.38 -13.28
C ASN A 439 -34.07 24.52 -14.45
N SER A 440 -35.31 24.02 -14.37
CA SER A 440 -35.91 23.13 -15.37
C SER A 440 -36.26 23.82 -16.70
N ASN A 441 -36.27 25.15 -16.75
CA ASN A 441 -36.71 25.91 -17.93
C ASN A 441 -35.57 26.21 -18.94
N LYS A 442 -34.37 25.65 -18.74
CA LYS A 442 -33.17 25.91 -19.57
C LYS A 442 -32.42 24.62 -19.97
N ILE A 443 -33.13 23.60 -20.43
CA ILE A 443 -32.53 22.29 -20.79
C ILE A 443 -31.88 22.31 -22.19
N ASP A 444 -32.28 23.22 -23.09
CA ASP A 444 -31.80 23.26 -24.50
C ASP A 444 -30.87 24.46 -24.80
N GLN A 445 -29.78 24.66 -24.02
CA GLN A 445 -28.73 25.66 -24.32
C GLN A 445 -27.33 25.05 -24.23
N THR A 446 -26.38 25.57 -25.03
CA THR A 446 -24.96 25.19 -24.89
C THR A 446 -24.38 25.88 -23.66
N PHE A 447 -24.09 25.12 -22.62
CA PHE A 447 -23.38 25.57 -21.43
C PHE A 447 -21.88 25.62 -21.73
N ARG A 448 -21.39 26.80 -22.12
CA ARG A 448 -19.95 27.08 -22.09
C ARG A 448 -19.49 27.10 -20.64
N GLN A 449 -18.52 26.26 -20.32
CA GLN A 449 -17.97 26.16 -18.97
C GLN A 449 -16.86 27.20 -18.81
N THR A 450 -16.70 27.77 -17.62
CA THR A 450 -15.53 28.60 -17.32
C THR A 450 -14.27 27.73 -17.22
N SER A 451 -13.09 28.36 -17.26
CA SER A 451 -11.81 27.67 -17.45
C SER A 451 -11.28 26.92 -16.21
N PHE A 452 -12.12 26.11 -15.56
CA PHE A 452 -11.73 25.20 -14.50
C PHE A 452 -11.14 23.91 -15.07
N THR A 453 -9.92 23.58 -14.65
CA THR A 453 -9.20 22.35 -15.02
C THR A 453 -9.10 21.42 -13.83
N GLN A 454 -9.51 20.16 -14.03
CA GLN A 454 -9.34 19.09 -13.05
C GLN A 454 -8.03 18.33 -13.27
N ARG A 455 -7.44 17.85 -12.18
CA ARG A 455 -6.10 17.27 -12.13
C ARG A 455 -6.16 15.74 -11.96
N LYS A 456 -5.40 15.01 -12.78
CA LYS A 456 -5.28 13.53 -12.82
C LYS A 456 -6.58 12.80 -13.13
N TRP A 457 -7.60 12.95 -12.30
CA TRP A 457 -8.89 12.29 -12.43
C TRP A 457 -10.02 13.19 -11.90
N GLY A 458 -11.26 12.86 -12.27
CA GLY A 458 -12.47 13.51 -11.77
C GLY A 458 -13.71 12.97 -12.47
N THR A 459 -14.88 13.31 -11.95
CA THR A 459 -16.17 12.85 -12.53
C THR A 459 -17.02 14.07 -12.83
N TYR A 460 -17.56 14.15 -14.05
CA TYR A 460 -18.66 15.06 -14.36
C TYR A 460 -19.98 14.32 -14.22
N LEU A 461 -20.99 15.00 -13.68
CA LEU A 461 -22.36 14.50 -13.65
C LEU A 461 -23.19 15.31 -14.62
N ILE A 462 -23.88 14.63 -15.53
CA ILE A 462 -24.67 15.25 -16.59
C ILE A 462 -26.11 14.76 -16.47
N PHE A 463 -27.06 15.67 -16.27
CA PHE A 463 -28.47 15.31 -16.33
C PHE A 463 -28.97 15.36 -17.77
N ALA A 464 -29.63 14.30 -18.23
CA ALA A 464 -30.26 14.26 -19.54
C ALA A 464 -31.58 13.49 -19.51
N GLU A 465 -32.49 13.88 -20.40
CA GLU A 465 -33.73 13.14 -20.67
C GLU A 465 -33.48 12.03 -21.70
N ARG A 466 -34.26 10.95 -21.60
CA ARG A 466 -34.25 9.88 -22.60
C ARG A 466 -34.37 10.46 -24.03
N ASP A 467 -33.62 9.86 -24.94
CA ASP A 467 -33.54 10.18 -26.37
C ASP A 467 -32.90 11.53 -26.70
N LYS A 468 -32.46 12.33 -25.71
CA LYS A 468 -31.66 13.53 -25.97
C LYS A 468 -30.21 13.16 -26.31
N GLU A 469 -29.66 13.82 -27.31
CA GLU A 469 -28.23 13.74 -27.62
C GLU A 469 -27.44 14.56 -26.61
N ILE A 470 -26.52 13.92 -25.88
CA ILE A 470 -25.56 14.57 -24.98
C ILE A 470 -24.30 14.86 -25.79
N LYS A 471 -23.87 16.12 -25.80
CA LYS A 471 -22.61 16.60 -26.39
C LYS A 471 -21.69 17.10 -25.30
N ILE A 472 -20.44 16.66 -25.33
CA ILE A 472 -19.39 17.14 -24.44
C ILE A 472 -18.16 17.50 -25.26
N THR A 473 -17.51 18.62 -24.92
CA THR A 473 -16.24 19.02 -25.51
C THR A 473 -15.19 19.02 -24.42
N LEU A 474 -14.21 18.12 -24.53
CA LEU A 474 -13.17 17.92 -23.54
C LEU A 474 -11.82 18.36 -24.10
N ASN A 475 -11.01 19.02 -23.27
CA ASN A 475 -9.61 19.32 -23.55
C ASN A 475 -8.73 18.39 -22.72
N HIS A 476 -7.78 17.71 -23.35
CA HIS A 476 -6.72 16.97 -22.64
C HIS A 476 -5.42 17.76 -22.71
N LEU A 477 -4.97 18.27 -21.56
CA LEU A 477 -3.91 19.27 -21.49
C LEU A 477 -2.72 18.74 -20.69
N LYS A 478 -1.51 19.15 -21.09
CA LYS A 478 -0.26 18.74 -20.41
C LYS A 478 -0.04 19.50 -19.10
N VAL A 479 0.55 18.81 -18.13
CA VAL A 479 1.15 19.40 -16.93
C VAL A 479 2.66 19.17 -16.96
N GLY A 480 3.45 20.21 -16.70
CA GLY A 480 4.92 20.15 -16.71
C GLY A 480 5.48 19.46 -17.96
N ASN A 481 6.32 18.44 -17.75
CA ASN A 481 6.96 17.66 -18.80
C ASN A 481 6.38 16.25 -18.97
N TYR A 482 5.21 15.95 -18.39
CA TYR A 482 4.62 14.62 -18.49
C TYR A 482 4.18 14.28 -19.92
N SER A 483 4.39 13.03 -20.33
CA SER A 483 3.74 12.44 -21.49
C SER A 483 2.30 12.04 -21.13
N GLY A 484 1.47 11.77 -22.14
CA GLY A 484 0.06 11.42 -21.96
C GLY A 484 -0.41 10.40 -22.98
N GLN A 485 -1.33 9.53 -22.56
CA GLN A 485 -2.08 8.61 -23.42
C GLN A 485 -3.46 9.21 -23.71
N PRO A 486 -4.15 8.84 -24.80
CA PRO A 486 -5.53 9.28 -25.02
C PRO A 486 -6.44 8.94 -23.83
N ILE A 487 -7.31 9.87 -23.46
CA ILE A 487 -8.36 9.62 -22.47
C ILE A 487 -9.42 8.75 -23.13
N GLN A 488 -9.72 7.59 -22.56
CA GLN A 488 -10.92 6.82 -22.88
C GLN A 488 -12.09 7.39 -22.07
N VAL A 489 -13.14 7.84 -22.75
CA VAL A 489 -14.34 8.40 -22.12
C VAL A 489 -15.45 7.37 -22.19
N ASN A 490 -15.93 6.99 -21.01
CA ASN A 490 -17.11 6.16 -20.83
C ASN A 490 -18.13 6.93 -19.98
N ALA A 491 -19.41 6.74 -20.26
CA ALA A 491 -20.50 7.23 -19.43
C ALA A 491 -21.09 6.04 -18.66
N ILE A 492 -21.38 6.24 -17.38
CA ILE A 492 -22.19 5.30 -16.60
C ILE A 492 -23.62 5.85 -16.59
N THR A 493 -24.58 5.05 -17.05
CA THR A 493 -25.99 5.45 -17.12
C THR A 493 -26.63 5.55 -15.73
N PRO A 494 -27.81 6.17 -15.61
CA PRO A 494 -28.60 6.17 -14.37
C PRO A 494 -28.79 4.76 -13.76
N SER A 495 -29.02 3.74 -14.59
CA SER A 495 -29.12 2.34 -14.16
C SER A 495 -27.78 1.63 -13.90
N GLY A 496 -26.64 2.35 -13.97
CA GLY A 496 -25.31 1.82 -13.64
C GLY A 496 -24.60 1.08 -14.78
N LYS A 497 -25.09 1.18 -16.03
CA LYS A 497 -24.47 0.51 -17.19
C LYS A 497 -23.38 1.38 -17.82
N ASP A 498 -22.30 0.76 -18.31
CA ASP A 498 -21.26 1.46 -19.06
C ASP A 498 -21.68 1.70 -20.52
N LEU A 499 -21.44 2.91 -21.02
CA LEU A 499 -21.54 3.32 -22.41
C LEU A 499 -20.19 3.86 -22.88
N ASN A 500 -19.67 3.32 -23.97
CA ASN A 500 -18.46 3.86 -24.60
C ASN A 500 -18.83 5.15 -25.36
N VAL A 501 -18.20 6.26 -25.00
CA VAL A 501 -18.47 7.58 -25.60
C VAL A 501 -17.41 7.94 -26.65
N GLY A 502 -16.14 7.60 -26.40
CA GLY A 502 -15.06 7.81 -27.37
C GLY A 502 -13.71 8.07 -26.71
N LYS A 503 -12.81 8.70 -27.47
CA LYS A 503 -11.45 9.01 -27.01
C LYS A 503 -11.11 10.48 -27.23
N VAL A 504 -10.37 11.05 -26.29
CA VAL A 504 -9.77 12.38 -26.40
C VAL A 504 -8.25 12.22 -26.49
N PRO A 505 -7.63 12.41 -27.66
CA PRO A 505 -6.17 12.38 -27.79
C PRO A 505 -5.46 13.32 -26.81
N PHE A 506 -4.19 13.02 -26.52
CA PHE A 506 -3.38 13.92 -25.70
C PHE A 506 -3.09 15.22 -26.45
N LEU A 507 -3.13 16.36 -25.75
CA LEU A 507 -2.95 17.70 -26.34
C LEU A 507 -4.00 18.07 -27.40
N SER A 508 -5.22 17.57 -27.27
CA SER A 508 -6.32 17.92 -28.16
C SER A 508 -7.56 18.40 -27.43
N THR A 509 -8.40 19.10 -28.18
CA THR A 509 -9.80 19.35 -27.85
C THR A 509 -10.66 18.44 -28.71
N THR A 510 -11.58 17.70 -28.12
CA THR A 510 -12.44 16.75 -28.83
C THR A 510 -13.88 16.88 -28.36
N SER A 511 -14.79 17.01 -29.33
CA SER A 511 -16.23 16.90 -29.08
C SER A 511 -16.66 15.45 -29.25
N LEU A 512 -17.35 14.93 -28.24
CA LEU A 512 -17.93 13.60 -28.23
C LEU A 512 -19.44 13.72 -28.02
N SER A 513 -20.21 12.76 -28.53
CA SER A 513 -21.64 12.68 -28.27
C SER A 513 -22.16 11.26 -28.15
N PHE A 514 -23.28 11.12 -27.45
CA PHE A 514 -24.05 9.88 -27.35
C PHE A 514 -25.51 10.22 -27.05
N VAL A 515 -26.44 9.31 -27.38
CA VAL A 515 -27.87 9.48 -27.10
C VAL A 515 -28.18 8.86 -25.73
N ALA A 516 -28.92 9.58 -24.90
CA ALA A 516 -29.33 9.12 -23.57
C ALA A 516 -30.37 7.99 -23.64
N PRO A 517 -30.06 6.73 -23.26
CA PRO A 517 -31.06 5.65 -23.29
C PRO A 517 -32.16 5.75 -22.22
N GLU A 518 -31.97 6.58 -21.20
CA GLU A 518 -32.90 6.74 -20.06
C GLU A 518 -32.76 8.15 -19.46
N THR A 519 -33.82 8.65 -18.84
CA THR A 519 -33.75 9.94 -18.14
C THR A 519 -32.99 9.79 -16.84
N GLY A 520 -32.09 10.71 -16.54
CA GLY A 520 -31.44 10.79 -15.22
C GLY A 520 -30.01 11.30 -15.28
N LEU A 521 -29.24 10.93 -14.26
CA LEU A 521 -27.87 11.37 -14.05
C LEU A 521 -26.83 10.43 -14.65
N TYR A 522 -26.08 10.91 -15.62
CA TYR A 522 -24.96 10.21 -16.23
C TYR A 522 -23.66 10.60 -15.53
N ARG A 523 -22.87 9.61 -15.13
CA ARG A 523 -21.54 9.79 -14.54
C ARG A 523 -20.46 9.62 -15.61
N ILE A 524 -19.67 10.65 -15.85
CA ILE A 524 -18.56 10.64 -16.82
C ILE A 524 -17.23 10.66 -16.04
N PRO A 525 -16.71 9.51 -15.58
CA PRO A 525 -15.40 9.44 -14.95
C PRO A 525 -14.30 9.67 -16.00
N ILE A 526 -13.35 10.54 -15.67
CA ILE A 526 -12.21 10.88 -16.53
C ILE A 526 -10.92 10.52 -15.81
N GLN A 527 -10.00 9.87 -16.53
CA GLN A 527 -8.62 9.63 -16.09
C GLN A 527 -7.64 10.17 -17.14
N SER A 528 -6.84 11.15 -16.74
CA SER A 528 -5.83 11.83 -17.57
C SER A 528 -4.39 11.45 -17.18
N GLY A 529 -4.22 10.46 -16.29
CA GLY A 529 -2.91 10.07 -15.76
C GLY A 529 -2.27 11.23 -14.99
N PRO A 530 -0.99 11.57 -15.22
CA PRO A 530 -0.33 12.68 -14.54
C PRO A 530 -0.63 14.05 -15.15
N ASN A 531 -1.63 14.19 -16.03
CA ASN A 531 -1.98 15.43 -16.72
C ASN A 531 -3.29 16.07 -16.19
N LYS A 532 -3.87 17.01 -16.94
CA LYS A 532 -5.10 17.72 -16.57
C LYS A 532 -6.13 17.71 -17.70
N PHE A 533 -7.38 17.88 -17.36
CA PHE A 533 -8.48 17.92 -18.32
C PHE A 533 -9.49 19.00 -17.97
N GLN A 534 -10.26 19.41 -18.98
CA GLN A 534 -11.27 20.46 -18.86
C GLN A 534 -12.49 20.09 -19.70
N LEU A 535 -13.69 20.24 -19.13
CA LEU A 535 -14.90 20.31 -19.91
C LEU A 535 -15.09 21.75 -20.39
N SER A 536 -14.97 21.98 -21.70
CA SER A 536 -15.13 23.31 -22.31
C SER A 536 -16.59 23.66 -22.55
N SER A 537 -17.38 22.68 -22.96
CA SER A 537 -18.81 22.87 -23.23
C SER A 537 -19.59 21.58 -23.15
N THR A 538 -20.87 21.73 -22.86
CA THR A 538 -21.88 20.68 -22.88
C THR A 538 -23.23 21.30 -23.25
N ASN A 539 -24.15 20.50 -23.79
CA ASN A 539 -25.53 20.93 -24.02
C ASN A 539 -26.50 20.48 -22.92
N CYS A 540 -26.00 19.97 -21.80
CA CYS A 540 -26.80 19.49 -20.68
C CYS A 540 -26.33 20.09 -19.35
N PRO A 541 -27.23 20.26 -18.36
CA PRO A 541 -26.84 20.65 -17.00
C PRO A 541 -25.75 19.72 -16.46
N THR A 542 -24.63 20.31 -16.02
CA THR A 542 -23.42 19.57 -15.68
C THR A 542 -22.71 20.17 -14.48
N VAL A 543 -22.25 19.30 -13.58
CA VAL A 543 -21.47 19.63 -12.39
C VAL A 543 -20.23 18.74 -12.28
N MET A 544 -19.19 19.23 -11.61
CA MET A 544 -18.08 18.41 -11.11
C MET A 544 -18.52 17.70 -9.84
N SER A 545 -18.20 16.41 -9.71
CA SER A 545 -18.56 15.58 -8.56
C SER A 545 -17.41 15.38 -7.60
N GLY A 546 -17.68 15.63 -6.32
CA GLY A 546 -16.88 15.23 -5.16
C GLY A 546 -17.34 13.93 -4.50
N GLU A 547 -18.19 13.11 -5.13
CA GLU A 547 -18.72 11.85 -4.55
C GLU A 547 -17.62 10.88 -4.09
N LYS A 548 -16.43 10.95 -4.72
CA LYS A 548 -15.24 10.17 -4.38
C LYS A 548 -14.26 10.91 -3.47
N THR A 549 -14.77 11.73 -2.54
CA THR A 549 -14.10 12.58 -1.52
C THR A 549 -14.02 14.07 -1.85
N ARG A 550 -13.44 14.47 -2.98
CA ARG A 550 -13.11 15.89 -3.26
C ARG A 550 -13.00 16.17 -4.76
N VAL A 551 -13.16 17.44 -5.12
CA VAL A 551 -12.85 17.94 -6.46
C VAL A 551 -11.41 18.44 -6.48
N TRP A 552 -10.59 17.90 -7.39
CA TRP A 552 -9.17 18.23 -7.53
C TRP A 552 -8.96 19.17 -8.71
N LEU A 553 -8.59 20.42 -8.42
CA LEU A 553 -8.39 21.47 -9.40
C LEU A 553 -6.91 21.86 -9.49
N ILE A 554 -6.53 22.37 -10.66
CA ILE A 554 -5.18 22.88 -10.92
C ILE A 554 -5.21 24.25 -11.58
N SER A 555 -4.51 25.22 -11.01
CA SER A 555 -4.24 26.56 -11.55
C SER A 555 -5.47 27.34 -12.05
N SER A 556 -6.67 27.00 -11.57
CA SER A 556 -7.92 27.66 -11.95
C SER A 556 -8.38 28.66 -10.90
N VAL A 557 -9.03 29.73 -11.34
CA VAL A 557 -9.65 30.76 -10.49
C VAL A 557 -10.98 31.17 -11.10
N GLY A 558 -11.83 31.81 -10.32
CA GLY A 558 -13.17 32.24 -10.73
C GLY A 558 -14.24 31.72 -9.79
N ASP A 559 -15.49 31.84 -10.22
CA ASP A 559 -16.64 31.46 -9.41
C ASP A 559 -17.09 30.03 -9.72
N LEU A 560 -17.25 29.25 -8.67
CA LEU A 560 -17.98 27.99 -8.64
C LEU A 560 -19.26 28.17 -7.85
N TYR A 561 -20.26 27.35 -8.16
CA TYR A 561 -21.56 27.40 -7.54
C TYR A 561 -21.91 26.04 -6.97
N PHE A 562 -22.69 26.03 -5.89
CA PHE A 562 -23.22 24.83 -5.29
C PHE A 562 -24.62 25.07 -4.76
N TYR A 563 -25.42 24.01 -4.72
CA TYR A 563 -26.80 24.05 -4.25
C TYR A 563 -26.88 23.51 -2.83
N VAL A 564 -27.55 24.27 -1.95
CA VAL A 564 -27.87 23.88 -0.59
C VAL A 564 -29.34 23.48 -0.54
N PRO A 565 -29.69 22.20 -0.25
CA PRO A 565 -31.07 21.75 -0.22
C PRO A 565 -31.91 22.44 0.86
N ALA A 566 -33.22 22.49 0.64
CA ALA A 566 -34.20 22.89 1.64
C ALA A 566 -34.03 22.06 2.92
N ASN A 567 -34.33 22.66 4.08
CA ASN A 567 -34.19 22.03 5.41
C ASN A 567 -32.75 21.66 5.82
N THR A 568 -31.72 22.07 5.07
CA THR A 568 -30.33 21.94 5.53
C THR A 568 -30.14 22.78 6.80
N LYS A 569 -29.64 22.19 7.88
CA LYS A 569 -29.39 22.95 9.14
C LYS A 569 -28.10 23.75 9.07
N ASP A 570 -27.07 23.12 8.55
CA ASP A 570 -25.75 23.69 8.33
C ASP A 570 -25.03 22.88 7.27
N PHE A 571 -23.99 23.48 6.68
CA PHE A 571 -23.15 22.83 5.69
C PHE A 571 -21.70 23.31 5.82
N GLY A 572 -20.78 22.54 5.26
CA GLY A 572 -19.34 22.84 5.25
C GLY A 572 -18.81 23.05 3.84
N VAL A 573 -17.90 24.01 3.68
CA VAL A 573 -17.04 24.14 2.49
C VAL A 573 -15.60 24.12 2.96
N LYS A 574 -14.88 23.07 2.60
CA LYS A 574 -13.50 22.84 3.01
C LYS A 574 -12.56 22.96 1.82
N ILE A 575 -11.47 23.69 2.04
CA ILE A 575 -10.52 24.10 0.99
C ILE A 575 -9.10 23.92 1.51
N PHE A 576 -8.22 23.39 0.67
CA PHE A 576 -6.79 23.24 0.98
C PHE A 576 -5.93 23.14 -0.28
N GLY A 577 -4.71 23.66 -0.21
CA GLY A 577 -3.70 23.44 -1.25
C GLY A 577 -2.95 22.11 -1.06
N GLU A 578 -2.22 21.69 -2.09
CA GLU A 578 -1.33 20.53 -2.00
C GLU A 578 0.07 20.92 -1.51
N GLY A 579 0.53 20.30 -0.42
CA GLY A 579 1.87 20.56 0.12
C GLY A 579 2.05 21.98 0.64
N MET A 580 2.81 22.81 -0.08
CA MET A 580 3.04 24.23 0.24
C MET A 580 2.28 25.19 -0.68
N GLU A 581 1.46 24.66 -1.58
CA GLU A 581 0.69 25.47 -2.51
C GLU A 581 -0.52 26.08 -1.80
N GLY A 582 -0.95 27.25 -2.27
CA GLY A 582 -2.02 28.02 -1.67
C GLY A 582 -3.11 28.40 -2.68
N ILE A 583 -4.29 28.68 -2.15
CA ILE A 583 -5.41 29.26 -2.91
C ILE A 583 -6.08 30.39 -2.09
N GLY A 584 -6.49 31.47 -2.74
CA GLY A 584 -7.36 32.46 -2.10
C GLY A 584 -8.83 32.07 -2.33
N ALA A 585 -9.68 32.17 -1.31
CA ALA A 585 -11.09 31.80 -1.46
C ALA A 585 -12.03 32.70 -0.67
N ALA A 586 -13.23 32.92 -1.22
CA ALA A 586 -14.34 33.55 -0.54
C ALA A 586 -15.65 32.77 -0.75
N ILE A 587 -16.51 32.76 0.27
CA ILE A 587 -17.87 32.23 0.18
C ILE A 587 -18.84 33.41 0.15
N LEU A 588 -19.66 33.46 -0.90
CA LEU A 588 -20.72 34.45 -1.04
C LEU A 588 -22.06 33.77 -0.83
N ASN A 589 -22.91 34.42 -0.04
CA ASN A 589 -24.28 34.01 0.22
C ASN A 589 -25.18 34.16 -1.03
N PRO A 590 -26.45 33.72 -0.99
CA PRO A 590 -27.34 33.78 -2.15
C PRO A 590 -27.57 35.19 -2.72
N GLN A 591 -27.45 36.26 -1.91
CA GLN A 591 -27.55 37.65 -2.39
C GLN A 591 -26.22 38.21 -2.88
N GLY A 592 -25.15 37.39 -2.92
CA GLY A 592 -23.84 37.76 -3.45
C GLY A 592 -22.93 38.50 -2.47
N LYS A 593 -23.27 38.53 -1.18
CA LYS A 593 -22.43 39.12 -0.13
C LYS A 593 -21.38 38.11 0.33
N SER A 594 -20.11 38.52 0.37
CA SER A 594 -19.03 37.72 0.97
C SER A 594 -19.29 37.56 2.47
N VAL A 595 -19.41 36.31 2.93
CA VAL A 595 -19.61 35.96 4.35
C VAL A 595 -18.39 35.27 4.96
N TRP A 596 -17.43 34.88 4.13
CA TRP A 596 -16.15 34.30 4.57
C TRP A 596 -15.12 34.53 3.47
N GLU A 597 -13.89 34.88 3.86
CA GLU A 597 -12.81 35.13 2.91
C GLU A 597 -11.44 34.86 3.55
N LYS A 598 -10.55 34.25 2.78
CA LYS A 598 -9.15 34.01 3.12
C LYS A 598 -8.28 34.29 1.90
N ALA A 599 -7.31 35.17 2.07
CA ALA A 599 -6.41 35.57 0.99
C ALA A 599 -5.38 34.49 0.62
N THR A 600 -5.07 33.54 1.51
CA THR A 600 -4.18 32.40 1.24
C THR A 600 -4.58 31.22 2.14
N ILE A 601 -4.84 30.07 1.53
CA ILE A 601 -5.19 28.81 2.18
C ILE A 601 -4.16 27.77 1.72
N ALA A 602 -3.11 27.57 2.51
CA ALA A 602 -2.11 26.52 2.27
C ALA A 602 -2.40 25.25 3.08
N MET A 603 -2.84 25.43 4.33
CA MET A 603 -3.37 24.34 5.18
C MET A 603 -4.89 24.29 5.08
N PRO A 604 -5.53 23.17 5.44
CA PRO A 604 -6.99 23.09 5.47
C PRO A 604 -7.66 24.21 6.25
N GLU A 605 -8.71 24.75 5.64
CA GLU A 605 -9.62 25.74 6.20
C GLU A 605 -11.05 25.30 5.88
N GLN A 606 -12.00 25.62 6.78
CA GLN A 606 -13.42 25.26 6.62
C GLN A 606 -14.30 26.47 6.91
N PHE A 607 -15.21 26.74 6.00
CA PHE A 607 -16.38 27.56 6.28
C PHE A 607 -17.54 26.66 6.71
N VAL A 608 -18.23 27.04 7.80
CA VAL A 608 -19.48 26.42 8.24
C VAL A 608 -20.59 27.45 8.02
N GLY A 609 -21.48 27.17 7.08
CA GLY A 609 -22.62 28.01 6.74
C GLY A 609 -23.92 27.51 7.35
N VAL A 610 -24.86 28.44 7.56
CA VAL A 610 -26.27 28.16 7.85
C VAL A 610 -27.07 28.74 6.67
N PRO A 611 -28.01 27.99 6.08
CA PRO A 611 -28.81 28.51 4.98
C PRO A 611 -29.65 29.72 5.39
N GLU A 612 -29.87 30.65 4.47
CA GLU A 612 -30.61 31.89 4.75
C GLU A 612 -32.11 31.75 4.51
N SER A 613 -32.53 30.66 3.88
CA SER A 613 -33.90 30.31 3.57
C SER A 613 -34.21 28.86 3.96
N GLU A 614 -35.46 28.59 4.29
CA GLU A 614 -35.97 27.20 4.44
C GLU A 614 -36.16 26.51 3.08
N GLN A 615 -36.17 27.29 1.99
CA GLN A 615 -36.15 26.79 0.61
C GLN A 615 -34.71 26.57 0.14
N GLY A 616 -34.50 25.68 -0.83
CA GLY A 616 -33.16 25.44 -1.35
C GLY A 616 -32.59 26.65 -2.10
N GLU A 617 -31.28 26.86 -1.95
CA GLU A 617 -30.60 28.10 -2.37
C GLU A 617 -29.24 27.83 -3.01
N ILE A 618 -28.75 28.78 -3.81
CA ILE A 618 -27.48 28.67 -4.54
C ILE A 618 -26.44 29.59 -3.90
N TRP A 619 -25.30 29.02 -3.53
CA TRP A 619 -24.17 29.72 -2.97
C TRP A 619 -23.02 29.80 -3.98
N THR A 620 -22.09 30.72 -3.75
CA THR A 620 -20.92 30.91 -4.62
C THR A 620 -19.62 30.72 -3.84
N LEU A 621 -18.75 29.86 -4.36
CA LEU A 621 -17.35 29.75 -3.96
C LEU A 621 -16.49 30.49 -4.98
N ARG A 622 -15.94 31.63 -4.58
CA ARG A 622 -15.03 32.44 -5.40
C ARG A 622 -13.59 32.04 -5.11
N LEU A 623 -12.87 31.61 -6.12
CA LEU A 623 -11.46 31.23 -6.05
C LEU A 623 -10.60 32.31 -6.70
N SER A 624 -9.48 32.62 -6.06
CA SER A 624 -8.54 33.67 -6.47
C SER A 624 -7.11 33.19 -6.28
N ARG A 625 -6.16 33.85 -6.94
CA ARG A 625 -4.74 33.57 -6.69
C ARG A 625 -4.42 33.87 -5.22
N PRO A 626 -3.64 33.01 -4.56
CA PRO A 626 -3.25 33.29 -3.18
C PRO A 626 -2.41 34.57 -3.12
N ALA A 627 -2.59 35.35 -2.07
CA ALA A 627 -1.79 36.55 -1.81
C ALA A 627 -0.30 36.23 -1.59
N THR A 628 0.03 35.01 -1.13
CA THR A 628 1.41 34.54 -0.93
C THR A 628 1.57 33.07 -1.34
N GLY A 629 2.77 32.66 -1.71
CA GLY A 629 3.08 31.27 -2.12
C GLY A 629 2.78 30.96 -3.59
N SER A 630 2.94 29.69 -3.96
CA SER A 630 2.62 29.16 -5.30
C SER A 630 1.18 28.64 -5.36
N MET A 631 0.60 28.61 -6.56
CA MET A 631 -0.73 28.05 -6.81
C MET A 631 -0.65 27.07 -7.98
N GLU A 632 -0.69 25.77 -7.68
CA GLU A 632 -0.81 24.73 -8.68
C GLU A 632 -2.02 23.86 -8.35
N ASP A 633 -1.88 22.87 -7.48
CA ASP A 633 -2.88 21.91 -7.07
C ASP A 633 -3.62 22.33 -5.79
N TYR A 634 -4.95 22.23 -5.82
CA TYR A 634 -5.79 22.46 -4.64
C TYR A 634 -7.10 21.67 -4.72
N TYR A 635 -7.76 21.59 -3.57
CA TYR A 635 -8.91 20.71 -3.36
C TYR A 635 -10.08 21.46 -2.74
N ILE A 636 -11.28 21.02 -3.12
CA ILE A 636 -12.54 21.50 -2.56
C ILE A 636 -13.39 20.30 -2.16
N GLU A 637 -13.96 20.38 -0.96
CA GLU A 637 -14.87 19.39 -0.40
C GLU A 637 -16.10 20.12 0.15
N LEU A 638 -17.28 19.77 -0.38
CA LEU A 638 -18.57 20.21 0.14
C LEU A 638 -19.10 19.15 1.11
N GLN A 639 -19.63 19.60 2.25
CA GLN A 639 -19.93 18.74 3.38
C GLN A 639 -21.36 18.98 3.90
N GLY A 640 -22.10 17.90 4.15
CA GLY A 640 -23.50 17.96 4.61
C GLY A 640 -24.53 18.33 3.53
N ILE A 641 -24.08 18.49 2.30
CA ILE A 641 -24.88 18.87 1.11
C ILE A 641 -24.41 18.05 -0.10
N PRO A 642 -25.16 18.03 -1.22
CA PRO A 642 -24.71 17.38 -2.44
C PRO A 642 -23.30 17.85 -2.84
N PRO A 643 -22.32 16.95 -3.05
CA PRO A 643 -20.93 17.31 -3.26
C PRO A 643 -20.66 17.76 -4.71
N PHE A 644 -21.49 18.66 -5.23
CA PHE A 644 -21.55 19.04 -6.63
C PHE A 644 -21.17 20.51 -6.84
N LEU A 645 -20.15 20.75 -7.65
CA LEU A 645 -19.68 22.10 -8.01
C LEU A 645 -19.99 22.38 -9.49
N GLY A 646 -20.83 23.38 -9.73
CA GLY A 646 -21.10 23.88 -11.08
C GLY A 646 -20.23 25.08 -11.43
N THR A 647 -19.80 25.18 -12.70
CA THR A 647 -19.17 26.42 -13.20
C THR A 647 -20.17 27.48 -13.65
N ASN A 648 -21.45 27.09 -13.72
CA ASN A 648 -22.59 27.93 -14.09
C ASN A 648 -23.75 27.68 -13.12
N ARG A 649 -24.40 28.75 -12.65
CA ARG A 649 -25.58 28.65 -11.76
C ARG A 649 -26.72 27.83 -12.36
N GLU A 650 -26.92 27.95 -13.67
CA GLU A 650 -28.04 27.35 -14.39
C GLU A 650 -27.86 25.84 -14.62
N GLY A 651 -26.63 25.34 -14.56
CA GLY A 651 -26.31 23.93 -14.76
C GLY A 651 -26.28 23.11 -13.46
N LEU A 652 -26.62 23.72 -12.31
CA LEU A 652 -26.63 23.04 -11.02
C LEU A 652 -27.73 21.99 -10.93
N LEU A 653 -27.49 21.00 -10.08
CA LEU A 653 -28.40 19.91 -9.79
C LEU A 653 -28.87 19.99 -8.33
N LYS A 654 -30.11 19.60 -8.07
CA LYS A 654 -30.71 19.46 -6.75
C LYS A 654 -31.26 18.04 -6.55
N PRO A 655 -31.23 17.51 -5.32
CA PRO A 655 -31.88 16.24 -5.02
C PRO A 655 -33.39 16.34 -5.23
N VAL A 656 -33.99 15.27 -5.70
CA VAL A 656 -35.44 15.04 -5.62
C VAL A 656 -35.69 14.47 -4.22
N MET A 657 -36.46 15.19 -3.41
CA MET A 657 -36.88 14.75 -2.08
C MET A 657 -38.21 14.03 -2.13
#